data_AF-A0A9W9LIK3-F1
#
_entry.id   AF-A0A9W9LIK3-F1
#
_cell.length_a   1.000
_cell.length_b   1.000
_cell.length_c   1.000
_cell.angle_alpha   90.00
_cell.angle_beta   90.00
_cell.angle_gamma   90.00
#
_symmetry.space_group_name_H-M   'P 1'
#
loop_
_entity.id
_entity.type
_entity.pdbx_description
1 polymer ?
#
loop_
_entity_poly.entity_id
_entity_poly.type
_entity_poly.pdbx_seq_one_letter_code
_entity_poly.pdbx_strand_id
1 'polypeptide(L)'
;MAAFWKTTAVLTWLLAADTVNSLPQPVGTAVEKILKPSATQPKTDFKTQYPPSNQRLAIPAAEPAYRVALENGGHPSRLPFPTFDVGHFLDDIGGLLLPESTSLPAASQPTDAPADDSPNDSPDDSPDDSPDDSPDDSPDDSPDDSPNDLPDDSPDDSPDDSPDDSPDDSPNDLPDDSPDDSPDDSPNDLPDDSQDDSQDDSPDDSPDDSPDDSPDDSPDDSSDAPSATSSSVAVGVPTGPPGGHPVPMNNQDIFQPVATGAVPANIKTRHDHPVQNKYANTTNPIETNKFYAGLFLGSQTNASFTQPYSLAWSRGGGTLKSWGMSITHVAANVLAYGPQNHEIPGSPVAYYINPVGIQHIILSAAELDESSVLSIAEPKAFSAHAVLKRSGGSAQHITFPVVQGMGYVTGVYSDLQPLIESGVFFRKVVDAGSPKPGIFKYQVFFEDDTEWLLYATPDDGKNPDFKLISTSSLRGPPGFSGTIQIAKNPAGKSGEKFYDNSAGVYPVAGAVSGSVTGTAGTYKFSWTKAGKNADGTPLIMFALPHHLESFDGSTRGRTTDIHLRTTTKGNATAVIGESWIMAEPDLPMDMGFAPWSPTKGNVHTLSEHAQIAIGQIAPVELQQDIDGQTNLNSMYYSGKALSKFATLIWTVSNLGNNPGVAHEALLKLKKSFARFVQNQQQYPLAYDSVWKGVVSTAGYAGDLNADFGNTAYNDHHFHYGYFIQAAAIIGSLDPTWLAQNKEWVNMLVRDAGNSVENDPHFPFSRSFDWFNGHSWAKGLFESFDGKDQESTSEDTMFAYAIKMWGRTTGDASMEARGNMMLGILRRSLHNYFLMQSNNTNQPPNFIANKVTGILFENKVDHTTYFGNNLEYIQGIHMLPLLPNSGYTRQPQFVAEEWQAMFSPNASTPASGVDGGWKGVLFANLALINPRASWDFFVQHKFDYSWIDGGASRTWYLAYAAGLGGA
;
A
#
# COMPACT_ATOMS: atom_id res chain seq x y z
N MET A 1 43.25 -2.90 15.00
CA MET A 1 42.13 -2.29 15.75
C MET A 1 40.77 -2.43 15.06
N ALA A 2 40.60 -2.14 13.75
CA ALA A 2 39.30 -2.13 13.07
C ALA A 2 38.38 -3.35 13.31
N ALA A 3 38.94 -4.56 13.49
CA ALA A 3 38.16 -5.77 13.75
C ALA A 3 37.37 -5.74 15.08
N PHE A 4 37.87 -5.05 16.11
CA PHE A 4 37.28 -5.06 17.47
C PHE A 4 35.98 -4.25 17.54
N TRP A 5 35.85 -3.21 16.70
CA TRP A 5 34.72 -2.30 16.69
C TRP A 5 33.46 -2.88 16.03
N LYS A 6 33.62 -3.72 15.00
CA LYS A 6 32.49 -4.45 14.39
C LYS A 6 31.81 -5.36 15.42
N THR A 7 32.59 -6.01 16.29
CA THR A 7 32.06 -6.84 17.37
C THR A 7 31.29 -6.01 18.39
N THR A 8 31.76 -4.81 18.76
CA THR A 8 31.08 -3.95 19.75
C THR A 8 29.71 -3.47 19.26
N ALA A 9 29.58 -3.06 18.00
CA ALA A 9 28.28 -2.66 17.43
C ALA A 9 27.28 -3.83 17.40
N VAL A 10 27.72 -5.01 16.95
CA VAL A 10 26.87 -6.22 16.92
C VAL A 10 26.52 -6.71 18.33
N LEU A 11 27.45 -6.62 19.29
CA LEU A 11 27.19 -7.00 20.69
C LEU A 11 26.22 -6.02 21.37
N THR A 12 26.31 -4.72 21.07
CA THR A 12 25.35 -3.72 21.56
C THR A 12 23.96 -3.96 20.97
N TRP A 13 23.87 -4.38 19.70
CA TRP A 13 22.61 -4.76 19.05
C TRP A 13 22.00 -6.04 19.65
N LEU A 14 22.81 -7.06 19.94
CA LEU A 14 22.38 -8.29 20.64
C LEU A 14 21.87 -7.99 22.06
N LEU A 15 22.61 -7.18 22.83
CA LEU A 15 22.21 -6.78 24.19
C LEU A 15 20.96 -5.87 24.18
N ALA A 16 20.76 -5.07 23.13
CA ALA A 16 19.52 -4.32 22.93
C ALA A 16 18.33 -5.25 22.64
N ALA A 17 18.53 -6.33 21.87
CA ALA A 17 17.48 -7.31 21.59
C ALA A 17 17.06 -8.10 22.85
N ASP A 18 18.02 -8.54 23.67
CA ASP A 18 17.72 -9.20 24.96
C ASP A 18 17.00 -8.25 25.93
N THR A 19 17.41 -6.97 26.01
CA THR A 19 16.80 -5.99 26.94
C THR A 19 15.45 -5.42 26.50
N VAL A 20 14.93 -5.83 25.33
CA VAL A 20 13.52 -5.66 24.94
C VAL A 20 12.63 -6.75 25.56
N ASN A 21 13.17 -7.94 25.88
CA ASN A 21 12.43 -9.03 26.51
C ASN A 21 12.68 -9.11 28.03
N SER A 22 12.03 -8.25 28.80
CA SER A 22 11.98 -8.39 30.27
C SER A 22 10.59 -8.06 30.85
N LEU A 23 9.80 -9.11 31.06
CA LEU A 23 8.58 -9.11 31.87
C LEU A 23 8.81 -9.94 33.16
N PRO A 24 8.02 -9.71 34.24
CA PRO A 24 8.41 -10.13 35.59
C PRO A 24 8.34 -11.66 35.80
N GLN A 25 9.21 -12.17 36.69
CA GLN A 25 9.27 -13.58 37.04
C GLN A 25 8.02 -14.09 37.78
N PRO A 26 7.40 -15.20 37.34
CA PRO A 26 6.54 -16.02 38.18
C PRO A 26 7.37 -17.03 39.00
N VAL A 27 6.84 -17.42 40.16
CA VAL A 27 7.48 -18.35 41.10
C VAL A 27 7.01 -19.79 40.83
N GLY A 28 7.93 -20.77 40.92
CA GLY A 28 7.58 -22.14 41.31
C GLY A 28 7.62 -23.20 40.20
N THR A 29 8.56 -24.12 40.38
CA THR A 29 8.73 -25.38 39.64
C THR A 29 7.47 -26.26 39.55
N ALA A 30 7.20 -26.85 38.37
CA ALA A 30 6.78 -28.25 38.24
C ALA A 30 6.85 -28.77 36.77
N VAL A 31 6.85 -30.10 36.62
CA VAL A 31 6.59 -30.90 35.40
C VAL A 31 7.59 -30.77 34.22
N GLU A 32 8.74 -31.41 34.37
CA GLU A 32 9.24 -32.23 33.26
C GLU A 32 8.30 -33.44 33.05
N LYS A 33 7.72 -33.62 31.85
CA LYS A 33 7.66 -34.90 31.11
C LYS A 33 6.78 -34.84 29.86
N ILE A 34 6.97 -35.86 29.02
CA ILE A 34 6.20 -36.25 27.83
C ILE A 34 6.23 -35.23 26.67
N LEU A 35 7.14 -35.44 25.70
CA LEU A 35 6.77 -36.01 24.39
C LEU A 35 8.03 -36.21 23.51
N LYS A 36 8.05 -37.29 22.72
CA LYS A 36 8.91 -37.46 21.53
C LYS A 36 8.06 -38.09 20.41
N PRO A 37 8.39 -37.85 19.13
CA PRO A 37 7.37 -37.85 18.07
C PRO A 37 7.19 -39.20 17.36
N SER A 38 6.02 -39.34 16.73
CA SER A 38 5.77 -40.26 15.62
C SER A 38 5.17 -39.47 14.47
N ALA A 39 5.87 -39.38 13.33
CA ALA A 39 5.42 -38.66 12.14
C ALA A 39 5.34 -39.59 10.93
N THR A 40 4.24 -39.53 10.17
CA THR A 40 4.04 -40.06 8.80
C THR A 40 2.64 -39.67 8.32
N GLN A 41 2.33 -39.89 7.03
CA GLN A 41 1.07 -39.50 6.33
C GLN A 41 1.03 -37.99 5.96
N PRO A 42 0.36 -37.59 4.85
CA PRO A 42 1.11 -36.94 3.78
C PRO A 42 0.60 -35.54 3.36
N LYS A 43 1.30 -34.93 2.38
CA LYS A 43 0.81 -33.75 1.65
C LYS A 43 -0.60 -34.00 1.11
N THR A 44 -1.48 -33.02 1.27
CA THR A 44 -2.78 -32.92 0.60
C THR A 44 -2.89 -31.56 -0.06
N ASP A 45 -3.38 -31.53 -1.30
CA ASP A 45 -3.26 -30.35 -2.16
C ASP A 45 -4.37 -29.33 -1.89
N PHE A 46 -4.01 -28.05 -1.77
CA PHE A 46 -4.97 -26.95 -1.83
C PHE A 46 -5.36 -26.68 -3.30
N LYS A 47 -6.48 -27.26 -3.73
CA LYS A 47 -7.08 -26.93 -5.03
C LYS A 47 -7.95 -25.68 -4.92
N THR A 48 -7.58 -24.62 -5.64
CA THR A 48 -8.31 -23.36 -5.67
C THR A 48 -9.53 -23.41 -6.59
N GLN A 49 -10.71 -23.65 -6.01
CA GLN A 49 -12.02 -23.21 -6.54
C GLN A 49 -13.04 -23.22 -5.38
N TYR A 50 -13.39 -22.03 -4.87
CA TYR A 50 -14.41 -21.69 -3.85
C TYR A 50 -14.92 -22.83 -2.93
N PRO A 51 -14.45 -22.95 -1.68
CA PRO A 51 -15.02 -23.86 -0.70
C PRO A 51 -16.21 -23.25 0.07
N PRO A 52 -17.34 -23.97 0.18
CA PRO A 52 -18.28 -23.78 1.28
C PRO A 52 -18.58 -25.11 2.00
N SER A 53 -18.20 -25.25 3.27
CA SER A 53 -18.98 -26.08 4.22
C SER A 53 -18.61 -25.84 5.69
N ASN A 54 -19.66 -25.69 6.48
CA ASN A 54 -19.68 -25.52 7.92
C ASN A 54 -18.92 -26.63 8.70
N GLN A 55 -17.95 -26.24 9.52
CA GLN A 55 -17.73 -26.90 10.82
C GLN A 55 -17.19 -25.89 11.84
N ARG A 56 -17.94 -25.67 12.93
CA ARG A 56 -17.46 -24.89 14.08
C ARG A 56 -16.59 -25.79 14.98
N LEU A 57 -15.41 -25.31 15.34
CA LEU A 57 -14.72 -25.73 16.56
C LEU A 57 -14.69 -24.53 17.51
N ALA A 58 -15.22 -24.72 18.72
CA ALA A 58 -15.20 -23.69 19.76
C ALA A 58 -13.89 -23.77 20.55
N ILE A 59 -13.24 -22.63 20.76
CA ILE A 59 -12.05 -22.49 21.61
C ILE A 59 -12.31 -21.32 22.58
N PRO A 60 -11.91 -21.41 23.88
CA PRO A 60 -12.24 -20.39 24.87
C PRO A 60 -11.51 -19.05 24.65
N ALA A 61 -12.11 -17.95 25.12
CA ALA A 61 -11.53 -16.62 25.01
C ALA A 61 -10.58 -16.29 26.18
N ALA A 62 -9.31 -15.99 25.87
CA ALA A 62 -8.43 -15.08 26.61
C ALA A 62 -7.17 -14.73 25.80
N GLU A 63 -6.64 -13.52 26.03
CA GLU A 63 -5.37 -12.94 25.52
C GLU A 63 -5.26 -12.54 24.01
N PRO A 64 -5.05 -11.24 23.71
CA PRO A 64 -4.79 -10.75 22.36
C PRO A 64 -3.29 -10.45 22.11
N ALA A 65 -2.65 -11.24 21.24
CA ALA A 65 -1.34 -10.91 20.67
C ALA A 65 -1.28 -11.38 19.20
N TYR A 66 -1.00 -10.47 18.27
CA TYR A 66 -1.01 -10.76 16.83
C TYR A 66 0.15 -11.67 16.42
N ARG A 67 -0.18 -12.84 15.86
CA ARG A 67 0.71 -13.62 14.98
C ARG A 67 0.18 -13.52 13.55
N VAL A 68 0.97 -12.94 12.66
CA VAL A 68 0.69 -12.94 11.21
C VAL A 68 0.83 -14.39 10.69
N ALA A 69 0.02 -14.78 9.71
CA ALA A 69 -0.21 -16.19 9.32
C ALA A 69 1.02 -16.98 8.82
N LEU A 70 2.20 -16.33 8.68
CA LEU A 70 3.46 -16.94 8.24
C LEU A 70 4.02 -18.03 9.18
N GLU A 71 3.55 -18.11 10.43
CA GLU A 71 4.03 -19.13 11.39
C GLU A 71 3.30 -20.49 11.31
N ASN A 72 2.12 -20.56 10.67
CA ASN A 72 1.32 -21.79 10.63
C ASN A 72 1.81 -22.84 9.61
N GLY A 73 2.86 -22.54 8.83
CA GLY A 73 3.42 -23.43 7.79
C GLY A 73 4.23 -24.63 8.28
N GLY A 74 4.34 -24.86 9.59
CA GLY A 74 5.03 -26.02 10.16
C GLY A 74 6.57 -25.95 10.16
N HIS A 75 7.14 -24.75 9.97
CA HIS A 75 8.58 -24.54 10.13
C HIS A 75 9.00 -24.74 11.61
N PRO A 76 10.01 -25.57 11.92
CA PRO A 76 10.51 -25.69 13.28
C PRO A 76 11.20 -24.39 13.71
N SER A 77 10.94 -23.93 14.94
CA SER A 77 11.42 -22.64 15.48
C SER A 77 12.92 -22.63 15.85
N ARG A 78 13.78 -23.10 14.94
CA ARG A 78 15.23 -22.85 14.98
C ARG A 78 15.54 -21.67 14.06
N LEU A 79 15.79 -20.52 14.69
CA LEU A 79 16.28 -19.30 14.05
C LEU A 79 17.50 -19.60 13.16
N PRO A 80 17.65 -18.95 11.99
CA PRO A 80 18.79 -19.12 11.10
C PRO A 80 20.03 -18.33 11.61
N PHE A 81 20.48 -18.65 12.83
CA PHE A 81 21.73 -18.15 13.39
C PHE A 81 22.66 -19.33 13.71
N PRO A 82 23.97 -19.24 13.40
CA PRO A 82 24.93 -20.21 13.91
C PRO A 82 24.96 -20.09 15.45
N THR A 83 24.81 -21.21 16.15
CA THR A 83 24.93 -21.26 17.61
C THR A 83 26.37 -20.95 18.00
N PHE A 84 26.63 -19.71 18.43
CA PHE A 84 27.96 -19.26 18.82
C PHE A 84 28.30 -19.82 20.20
N ASP A 85 29.17 -20.83 20.25
CA ASP A 85 29.65 -21.41 21.51
C ASP A 85 30.63 -20.44 22.18
N VAL A 86 30.12 -19.70 23.17
CA VAL A 86 30.88 -18.72 23.96
C VAL A 86 31.98 -19.39 24.78
N GLY A 87 31.84 -20.68 25.14
CA GLY A 87 32.89 -21.43 25.83
C GLY A 87 34.10 -21.61 24.93
N HIS A 88 33.89 -22.15 23.72
CA HIS A 88 34.96 -22.44 22.78
C HIS A 88 35.69 -21.16 22.30
N PHE A 89 34.99 -20.03 22.20
CA PHE A 89 35.58 -18.73 21.84
C PHE A 89 36.46 -18.12 22.94
N LEU A 90 36.19 -18.44 24.22
CA LEU A 90 36.99 -17.92 25.34
C LEU A 90 38.32 -18.70 25.52
N ASP A 91 38.31 -20.02 25.27
CA ASP A 91 39.52 -20.84 25.32
C ASP A 91 40.56 -20.40 24.25
N ASP A 92 40.11 -20.12 23.01
CA ASP A 92 40.99 -19.64 21.93
C ASP A 92 41.60 -18.25 22.21
N ILE A 93 40.94 -17.41 23.01
CA ILE A 93 41.48 -16.09 23.44
C ILE A 93 42.44 -16.24 24.62
N GLY A 94 42.26 -17.25 25.48
CA GLY A 94 43.14 -17.53 26.62
C GLY A 94 44.60 -17.76 26.26
N GLY A 95 44.88 -18.25 25.04
CA GLY A 95 46.24 -18.50 24.55
C GLY A 95 47.04 -17.25 24.13
N LEU A 96 46.43 -16.07 24.07
CA LEU A 96 47.02 -14.87 23.43
C LEU A 96 47.63 -13.83 24.39
N LEU A 97 47.67 -14.08 25.71
CA LEU A 97 47.99 -13.06 26.72
C LEU A 97 48.99 -13.48 27.84
N LEU A 98 50.14 -14.08 27.50
CA LEU A 98 51.36 -14.00 28.34
C LEU A 98 52.66 -13.89 27.49
N PRO A 99 53.76 -13.29 28.01
CA PRO A 99 54.94 -12.88 27.22
C PRO A 99 56.21 -13.74 27.42
N GLU A 100 57.33 -13.28 26.81
CA GLU A 100 58.73 -13.75 26.93
C GLU A 100 59.14 -15.02 26.14
N SER A 101 60.34 -15.14 25.55
CA SER A 101 61.44 -14.17 25.27
C SER A 101 62.48 -14.73 24.29
N THR A 102 63.13 -13.86 23.48
CA THR A 102 64.42 -14.07 22.73
C THR A 102 64.46 -15.19 21.65
N SER A 103 65.27 -15.16 20.56
CA SER A 103 66.29 -14.20 20.05
C SER A 103 66.43 -14.24 18.50
N LEU A 104 67.06 -13.20 17.93
CA LEU A 104 67.48 -13.02 16.52
C LEU A 104 68.84 -13.70 16.20
N PRO A 105 69.42 -13.67 14.96
CA PRO A 105 68.92 -13.28 13.61
C PRO A 105 69.34 -14.26 12.45
N ALA A 106 69.10 -13.82 11.19
CA ALA A 106 69.93 -14.04 9.98
C ALA A 106 69.79 -15.38 9.18
N ALA A 107 70.00 -15.42 7.85
CA ALA A 107 69.99 -14.39 6.79
C ALA A 107 70.03 -15.03 5.37
N SER A 108 69.86 -14.18 4.33
CA SER A 108 70.21 -14.34 2.89
C SER A 108 69.07 -14.44 1.85
N GLN A 109 69.29 -13.71 0.74
CA GLN A 109 68.70 -13.78 -0.62
C GLN A 109 69.90 -13.91 -1.59
N PRO A 110 69.78 -13.77 -2.93
CA PRO A 110 68.68 -13.97 -3.89
C PRO A 110 69.05 -15.18 -4.82
N THR A 111 68.63 -15.43 -6.07
CA THR A 111 67.96 -14.72 -7.21
C THR A 111 66.93 -15.69 -7.88
N ASP A 112 66.35 -15.56 -9.09
CA ASP A 112 66.54 -14.67 -10.27
C ASP A 112 65.26 -14.57 -11.15
N ALA A 113 65.35 -13.96 -12.34
CA ALA A 113 64.31 -13.92 -13.40
C ALA A 113 64.92 -14.17 -14.81
N PRO A 114 64.25 -14.00 -15.98
CA PRO A 114 62.82 -13.87 -16.31
C PRO A 114 62.33 -14.74 -17.52
N ALA A 115 61.08 -14.54 -17.95
CA ALA A 115 60.58 -14.53 -19.36
C ALA A 115 60.40 -15.83 -20.22
N ASP A 116 59.11 -16.13 -20.47
CA ASP A 116 58.42 -16.32 -21.78
C ASP A 116 58.32 -17.66 -22.58
N ASP A 117 57.18 -17.76 -23.26
CA ASP A 117 56.73 -18.57 -24.43
C ASP A 117 56.48 -20.12 -24.39
N SER A 118 55.72 -20.59 -25.39
CA SER A 118 55.07 -21.95 -25.55
C SER A 118 55.75 -22.81 -26.67
N PRO A 119 55.17 -23.82 -27.40
CA PRO A 119 53.89 -24.59 -27.34
C PRO A 119 53.97 -26.14 -27.68
N ASN A 120 52.80 -26.80 -27.95
CA ASN A 120 52.57 -28.00 -28.84
C ASN A 120 53.03 -29.44 -28.41
N ASP A 121 52.43 -30.59 -28.84
CA ASP A 121 51.13 -30.92 -29.52
C ASP A 121 50.76 -32.45 -29.49
N SER A 122 49.46 -32.81 -29.52
CA SER A 122 48.73 -33.93 -30.24
C SER A 122 49.22 -35.42 -30.27
N PRO A 123 48.51 -36.40 -30.93
CA PRO A 123 47.06 -36.76 -31.04
C PRO A 123 46.76 -38.32 -30.93
N ASP A 124 45.52 -38.81 -31.19
CA ASP A 124 45.13 -39.81 -32.25
C ASP A 124 43.57 -40.13 -32.27
N ASP A 125 43.09 -40.93 -33.24
CA ASP A 125 41.74 -40.86 -33.89
C ASP A 125 40.65 -41.99 -33.61
N SER A 126 39.60 -42.11 -34.48
CA SER A 126 38.24 -42.66 -34.20
C SER A 126 37.76 -44.03 -34.86
N PRO A 127 36.74 -44.15 -35.77
CA PRO A 127 35.49 -44.94 -35.53
C PRO A 127 35.06 -46.00 -36.60
N ASP A 128 33.90 -46.70 -36.42
CA ASP A 128 33.17 -47.49 -37.48
C ASP A 128 31.66 -47.80 -37.16
N ASP A 129 30.90 -48.47 -38.06
CA ASP A 129 29.43 -48.31 -38.28
C ASP A 129 28.54 -49.59 -38.60
N SER A 130 27.24 -49.59 -38.20
CA SER A 130 26.04 -50.25 -38.81
C SER A 130 25.94 -51.83 -39.03
N PRO A 131 24.92 -52.42 -39.76
CA PRO A 131 23.50 -52.70 -39.35
C PRO A 131 22.91 -54.14 -39.69
N ASP A 132 21.64 -54.47 -39.33
CA ASP A 132 20.81 -55.58 -39.93
C ASP A 132 19.26 -55.46 -39.65
N ASP A 133 18.41 -56.36 -40.18
CA ASP A 133 16.95 -56.18 -40.46
C ASP A 133 15.92 -57.23 -39.87
N SER A 134 14.63 -57.00 -40.15
CA SER A 134 13.30 -57.61 -39.74
C SER A 134 13.05 -59.14 -40.04
N PRO A 135 11.83 -59.79 -39.93
CA PRO A 135 10.47 -59.47 -39.38
C PRO A 135 9.73 -60.62 -38.58
N ASP A 136 8.46 -60.44 -38.14
CA ASP A 136 7.40 -61.51 -37.99
C ASP A 136 5.94 -60.91 -37.89
N ASP A 137 4.87 -61.74 -37.90
CA ASP A 137 3.52 -61.36 -38.41
C ASP A 137 2.26 -61.82 -37.58
N SER A 138 1.28 -60.91 -37.38
CA SER A 138 -0.21 -61.12 -37.32
C SER A 138 -0.89 -62.12 -36.30
N PRO A 139 -2.23 -62.33 -36.26
CA PRO A 139 -3.36 -61.38 -35.98
C PRO A 139 -4.45 -61.93 -34.99
N ASP A 140 -5.49 -61.14 -34.64
CA ASP A 140 -6.91 -61.62 -34.48
C ASP A 140 -7.95 -60.45 -34.47
N ASP A 141 -9.26 -60.75 -34.54
CA ASP A 141 -10.31 -59.85 -35.05
C ASP A 141 -11.63 -59.77 -34.21
N SER A 142 -12.13 -58.55 -33.95
CA SER A 142 -13.56 -58.14 -33.86
C SER A 142 -14.53 -58.87 -32.85
N PRO A 143 -15.88 -58.75 -32.92
CA PRO A 143 -16.68 -57.71 -32.23
C PRO A 143 -17.89 -58.24 -31.39
N ASP A 144 -18.68 -57.37 -30.73
CA ASP A 144 -20.18 -57.46 -30.67
C ASP A 144 -20.88 -56.18 -30.15
N ASP A 145 -22.22 -56.14 -30.22
CA ASP A 145 -23.10 -54.95 -30.15
C ASP A 145 -24.21 -55.00 -29.06
N SER A 146 -24.42 -53.88 -28.36
CA SER A 146 -25.74 -53.36 -27.89
C SER A 146 -26.66 -54.28 -27.01
N PRO A 147 -27.96 -53.97 -26.80
CA PRO A 147 -28.47 -53.05 -25.75
C PRO A 147 -29.51 -53.68 -24.79
N ASN A 148 -30.12 -52.90 -23.87
CA ASN A 148 -31.53 -53.08 -23.43
C ASN A 148 -32.10 -51.92 -22.57
N ASP A 149 -33.43 -51.92 -22.38
CA ASP A 149 -34.28 -50.75 -22.04
C ASP A 149 -35.10 -50.85 -20.73
N LEU A 150 -35.27 -49.71 -20.03
CA LEU A 150 -36.49 -49.21 -19.33
C LEU A 150 -37.08 -50.05 -18.12
N PRO A 151 -38.22 -49.65 -17.48
CA PRO A 151 -38.40 -48.44 -16.64
C PRO A 151 -39.21 -48.69 -15.31
N ASP A 152 -39.72 -47.59 -14.71
CA ASP A 152 -40.70 -47.48 -13.60
C ASP A 152 -40.24 -47.92 -12.18
N ASP A 153 -40.80 -47.41 -11.07
CA ASP A 153 -42.15 -46.84 -10.84
C ASP A 153 -42.16 -45.67 -9.80
N SER A 154 -43.34 -45.12 -9.48
CA SER A 154 -43.56 -43.90 -8.66
C SER A 154 -44.22 -44.20 -7.26
N PRO A 155 -45.05 -43.34 -6.63
CA PRO A 155 -44.59 -42.34 -5.64
C PRO A 155 -45.34 -42.37 -4.27
N ASP A 156 -45.06 -41.34 -3.44
CA ASP A 156 -45.94 -40.72 -2.43
C ASP A 156 -46.23 -41.49 -1.11
N ASP A 157 -46.06 -40.79 0.03
CA ASP A 157 -47.14 -40.58 1.02
C ASP A 157 -46.76 -39.43 1.99
N SER A 158 -47.76 -38.83 2.67
CA SER A 158 -47.60 -37.53 3.38
C SER A 158 -47.66 -37.61 4.95
N PRO A 159 -48.30 -36.70 5.75
CA PRO A 159 -47.76 -36.28 7.07
C PRO A 159 -48.52 -36.87 8.28
N ASP A 160 -48.21 -36.48 9.54
CA ASP A 160 -49.09 -35.63 10.38
C ASP A 160 -48.56 -35.23 11.80
N ASP A 161 -49.07 -34.09 12.27
CA ASP A 161 -49.34 -33.52 13.62
C ASP A 161 -48.45 -33.66 14.91
N SER A 162 -48.98 -33.07 16.01
CA SER A 162 -48.38 -32.56 17.25
C SER A 162 -49.01 -33.22 18.53
N PRO A 163 -49.11 -32.61 19.74
CA PRO A 163 -48.18 -31.85 20.62
C PRO A 163 -48.11 -32.44 22.08
N ASP A 164 -47.69 -31.62 23.08
CA ASP A 164 -48.32 -31.44 24.44
C ASP A 164 -47.46 -31.61 25.76
N ASP A 165 -48.04 -31.17 26.89
CA ASP A 165 -47.52 -30.52 28.12
C ASP A 165 -46.80 -31.32 29.28
N SER A 166 -45.86 -30.64 29.99
CA SER A 166 -45.65 -30.38 31.47
C SER A 166 -45.81 -31.50 32.56
N PRO A 167 -45.64 -31.31 33.92
CA PRO A 167 -45.16 -30.16 34.77
C PRO A 167 -44.16 -30.52 35.96
N ASP A 168 -43.93 -29.55 36.89
CA ASP A 168 -43.56 -29.64 38.35
C ASP A 168 -42.16 -30.12 38.86
N ASP A 169 -41.58 -29.64 40.00
CA ASP A 169 -41.76 -28.41 40.82
C ASP A 169 -40.58 -28.15 41.84
N SER A 170 -40.32 -26.87 42.17
CA SER A 170 -39.81 -26.15 43.40
C SER A 170 -39.04 -26.81 44.59
N PRO A 171 -38.53 -26.04 45.61
CA PRO A 171 -38.09 -24.62 45.71
C PRO A 171 -36.73 -24.37 46.47
N ASN A 172 -36.27 -23.10 46.52
CA ASN A 172 -35.85 -22.40 47.77
C ASN A 172 -35.42 -20.93 47.51
N ASP A 173 -36.34 -19.98 47.71
CA ASP A 173 -36.32 -18.90 48.74
C ASP A 173 -34.96 -18.46 49.33
N LEU A 174 -34.66 -17.17 49.61
CA LEU A 174 -35.35 -15.85 49.57
C LEU A 174 -34.22 -14.77 49.82
N PRO A 175 -34.50 -13.45 49.95
CA PRO A 175 -34.99 -12.44 49.00
C PRO A 175 -33.83 -11.41 48.71
N ASP A 176 -33.92 -10.07 48.54
CA ASP A 176 -35.01 -9.06 48.60
C ASP A 176 -34.63 -7.74 47.87
N ASP A 177 -35.61 -6.82 47.79
CA ASP A 177 -35.55 -5.37 47.50
C ASP A 177 -35.07 -4.82 46.13
N SER A 178 -35.89 -3.92 45.58
CA SER A 178 -35.75 -3.20 44.29
C SER A 178 -35.83 -1.66 44.57
N PRO A 179 -36.36 -0.70 43.74
CA PRO A 179 -37.07 -0.77 42.45
C PRO A 179 -36.45 0.04 41.29
N ASP A 180 -36.94 -0.25 40.08
CA ASP A 180 -37.02 0.67 38.95
C ASP A 180 -38.39 1.38 38.99
N ASP A 181 -38.47 2.62 38.51
CA ASP A 181 -39.75 3.27 38.19
C ASP A 181 -39.50 4.45 37.22
N SER A 182 -40.04 4.34 36.01
CA SER A 182 -40.04 5.40 35.00
C SER A 182 -41.36 6.18 35.03
N PRO A 183 -41.36 7.46 34.64
CA PRO A 183 -42.54 8.03 34.00
C PRO A 183 -42.24 8.70 32.65
N ASP A 184 -43.11 8.42 31.69
CA ASP A 184 -43.32 9.23 30.48
C ASP A 184 -44.42 10.26 30.78
N ASP A 185 -44.21 11.53 30.39
CA ASP A 185 -45.29 12.41 29.92
C ASP A 185 -44.71 13.72 29.34
N SER A 186 -45.36 14.25 28.30
CA SER A 186 -45.02 15.54 27.67
C SER A 186 -45.93 16.67 28.18
N PRO A 187 -45.45 17.93 28.13
CA PRO A 187 -46.35 18.97 27.58
C PRO A 187 -45.66 20.02 26.70
N ASN A 188 -46.41 20.54 25.73
CA ASN A 188 -46.17 21.87 25.16
C ASN A 188 -46.64 22.94 26.16
N ASP A 189 -45.98 24.10 26.20
CA ASP A 189 -46.58 25.37 25.75
C ASP A 189 -45.58 26.55 25.84
N LEU A 190 -45.85 27.61 25.08
CA LEU A 190 -45.12 28.88 25.11
C LEU A 190 -45.51 29.72 26.35
N PRO A 191 -44.67 30.70 26.74
CA PRO A 191 -45.14 32.08 26.53
C PRO A 191 -44.08 33.04 25.96
N ASP A 192 -44.51 34.29 25.82
CA ASP A 192 -43.97 35.34 24.95
C ASP A 192 -43.16 36.43 25.71
N ASP A 193 -42.39 37.20 24.96
CA ASP A 193 -41.78 38.54 25.20
C ASP A 193 -41.34 38.99 26.62
N SER A 194 -40.07 39.41 26.74
CA SER A 194 -39.70 40.80 27.13
C SER A 194 -38.19 41.11 26.99
N GLN A 195 -37.87 42.39 26.85
CA GLN A 195 -36.56 42.95 26.49
C GLN A 195 -35.68 43.33 27.71
N ASP A 196 -34.35 43.39 27.53
CA ASP A 196 -33.59 44.66 27.61
C ASP A 196 -32.19 44.53 26.93
N ASP A 197 -31.55 45.65 26.63
CA ASP A 197 -30.35 45.76 25.77
C ASP A 197 -28.99 45.60 26.48
N SER A 198 -27.99 45.09 25.75
CA SER A 198 -26.64 45.67 25.77
C SER A 198 -25.86 45.35 24.49
N GLN A 199 -25.52 46.36 23.69
CA GLN A 199 -24.62 46.23 22.53
C GLN A 199 -23.16 46.08 22.97
N ASP A 200 -22.37 45.39 22.17
CA ASP A 200 -21.07 45.90 21.73
C ASP A 200 -20.83 45.47 20.28
N ASP A 201 -20.45 46.41 19.41
CA ASP A 201 -20.32 46.20 17.97
C ASP A 201 -18.83 46.08 17.57
N SER A 202 -18.52 45.23 16.61
CA SER A 202 -17.20 45.22 15.94
C SER A 202 -17.36 44.76 14.49
N PRO A 203 -17.12 45.64 13.50
CA PRO A 203 -17.46 45.38 12.11
C PRO A 203 -16.44 44.48 11.40
N ASP A 204 -16.95 43.65 10.49
CA ASP A 204 -16.18 43.00 9.44
C ASP A 204 -16.12 43.95 8.23
N ASP A 205 -14.95 44.57 8.01
CA ASP A 205 -14.67 45.46 6.87
C ASP A 205 -13.21 45.22 6.44
N SER A 206 -13.03 44.50 5.33
CA SER A 206 -11.73 44.31 4.67
C SER A 206 -11.85 44.72 3.19
N PRO A 207 -11.38 45.92 2.80
CA PRO A 207 -11.49 46.39 1.42
C PRO A 207 -10.46 45.67 0.52
N ASP A 208 -10.96 45.06 -0.55
CA ASP A 208 -10.13 44.60 -1.67
C ASP A 208 -9.85 45.81 -2.60
N ASP A 209 -8.63 46.32 -2.54
CA ASP A 209 -8.16 47.44 -3.36
C ASP A 209 -6.69 47.19 -3.72
N SER A 210 -6.40 46.97 -5.00
CA SER A 210 -5.04 46.88 -5.55
C SER A 210 -5.05 47.36 -6.99
N PRO A 211 -4.34 48.46 -7.33
CA PRO A 211 -4.45 49.09 -8.62
C PRO A 211 -3.69 48.33 -9.71
N ASP A 212 -4.36 48.05 -10.81
CA ASP A 212 -3.75 47.76 -12.11
C ASP A 212 -3.36 49.08 -12.79
N ASP A 213 -2.18 49.15 -13.39
CA ASP A 213 -1.73 50.37 -14.10
C ASP A 213 -0.73 50.09 -15.25
N SER A 214 -1.31 50.09 -16.46
CA SER A 214 -0.72 50.50 -17.74
C SER A 214 0.24 49.54 -18.51
N PRO A 215 0.27 49.60 -19.87
CA PRO A 215 -0.73 50.17 -20.81
C PRO A 215 -1.10 49.26 -22.02
N ASP A 216 -2.16 49.66 -22.74
CA ASP A 216 -2.58 49.14 -24.04
C ASP A 216 -1.74 49.69 -25.22
N ASP A 217 -1.74 48.96 -26.35
CA ASP A 217 -1.23 49.41 -27.66
C ASP A 217 -2.08 48.80 -28.81
N SER A 218 -3.35 49.25 -28.90
CA SER A 218 -4.31 49.05 -30.02
C SER A 218 -3.75 49.49 -31.40
N PRO A 219 -4.37 49.20 -32.59
CA PRO A 219 -5.79 48.86 -32.88
C PRO A 219 -5.95 47.72 -33.95
N ASP A 220 -7.05 47.46 -34.69
CA ASP A 220 -8.36 48.12 -34.88
C ASP A 220 -9.44 47.14 -35.43
N ASP A 221 -10.67 47.67 -35.52
CA ASP A 221 -11.70 47.47 -36.56
C ASP A 221 -12.95 46.58 -36.28
N SER A 222 -14.08 47.31 -36.15
CA SER A 222 -15.53 47.07 -36.44
C SER A 222 -16.15 45.66 -36.65
N SER A 223 -17.45 45.44 -36.40
CA SER A 223 -18.46 46.14 -35.58
C SER A 223 -19.71 45.26 -35.37
N ASP A 224 -20.66 45.80 -34.60
CA ASP A 224 -22.11 45.48 -34.51
C ASP A 224 -22.63 44.66 -33.31
N ALA A 225 -23.55 45.32 -32.62
CA ALA A 225 -24.55 44.84 -31.67
C ALA A 225 -25.92 45.39 -32.18
N PRO A 226 -27.11 45.07 -31.60
CA PRO A 226 -27.32 44.45 -30.29
C PRO A 226 -28.51 43.46 -30.20
N SER A 227 -28.78 43.01 -28.97
CA SER A 227 -30.11 43.03 -28.32
C SER A 227 -30.47 41.73 -27.59
N ALA A 228 -30.60 41.87 -26.28
CA ALA A 228 -31.01 40.86 -25.31
C ALA A 228 -32.34 40.14 -25.63
N THR A 229 -32.48 38.91 -25.12
CA THR A 229 -33.37 38.65 -23.97
C THR A 229 -33.07 37.31 -23.30
N SER A 230 -33.54 37.14 -22.06
CA SER A 230 -33.29 35.99 -21.18
C SER A 230 -34.12 34.74 -21.51
N SER A 231 -33.57 33.54 -21.30
CA SER A 231 -34.31 32.35 -20.85
C SER A 231 -33.41 31.24 -20.29
N SER A 232 -33.82 30.68 -19.14
CA SER A 232 -33.53 29.34 -18.59
C SER A 232 -32.29 28.55 -19.07
N VAL A 233 -31.36 28.29 -18.14
CA VAL A 233 -30.44 27.14 -18.24
C VAL A 233 -31.23 25.85 -18.03
N ALA A 234 -31.42 25.07 -19.09
CA ALA A 234 -32.02 23.74 -19.01
C ALA A 234 -30.93 22.68 -18.84
N VAL A 235 -31.08 21.78 -17.85
CA VAL A 235 -30.17 20.64 -17.66
C VAL A 235 -30.47 19.59 -18.74
N GLY A 236 -29.75 19.69 -19.86
CA GLY A 236 -29.86 18.75 -20.97
C GLY A 236 -29.13 17.44 -20.67
N VAL A 237 -29.86 16.41 -20.24
CA VAL A 237 -29.34 15.03 -20.18
C VAL A 237 -29.06 14.53 -21.61
N PRO A 238 -27.84 14.08 -21.95
CA PRO A 238 -27.53 13.60 -23.30
C PRO A 238 -28.23 12.26 -23.59
N THR A 239 -29.37 12.30 -24.30
CA THR A 239 -30.07 11.09 -24.74
C THR A 239 -29.45 10.52 -26.02
N GLY A 240 -28.33 9.81 -25.88
CA GLY A 240 -27.68 9.07 -26.96
C GLY A 240 -26.77 7.96 -26.42
N PRO A 241 -26.49 6.90 -27.20
CA PRO A 241 -25.49 5.92 -26.80
C PRO A 241 -24.10 6.58 -26.75
N PRO A 242 -23.25 6.25 -25.75
CA PRO A 242 -21.94 6.87 -25.62
C PRO A 242 -21.01 6.39 -26.76
N GLY A 243 -20.91 7.19 -27.82
CA GLY A 243 -19.89 7.02 -28.85
C GLY A 243 -18.50 7.13 -28.23
N GLY A 244 -17.64 6.14 -28.45
CA GLY A 244 -16.40 5.90 -27.70
C GLY A 244 -15.24 6.89 -27.88
N HIS A 245 -15.52 8.16 -28.16
CA HIS A 245 -14.51 9.21 -28.17
C HIS A 245 -14.35 9.81 -26.76
N PRO A 246 -13.13 9.99 -26.26
CA PRO A 246 -12.92 10.66 -24.98
C PRO A 246 -13.41 12.12 -25.04
N VAL A 247 -14.04 12.58 -23.96
CA VAL A 247 -14.41 14.00 -23.81
C VAL A 247 -13.13 14.84 -23.85
N PRO A 248 -13.02 15.87 -24.73
CA PRO A 248 -11.82 16.70 -24.78
C PRO A 248 -11.60 17.46 -23.47
N MET A 249 -10.64 17.02 -22.67
CA MET A 249 -10.27 17.68 -21.42
C MET A 249 -9.39 18.89 -21.71
N ASN A 250 -9.78 20.05 -21.14
CA ASN A 250 -9.04 21.30 -21.24
C ASN A 250 -8.94 21.91 -19.83
N ASN A 251 -7.78 21.79 -19.19
CA ASN A 251 -7.55 22.11 -17.78
C ASN A 251 -8.61 21.51 -16.84
N GLN A 252 -9.04 20.27 -17.10
CA GLN A 252 -10.02 19.56 -16.28
C GLN A 252 -9.42 19.25 -14.92
N ASP A 253 -9.85 19.95 -13.87
CA ASP A 253 -9.49 19.68 -12.48
C ASP A 253 -9.89 18.25 -12.09
N ILE A 254 -8.98 17.56 -11.39
CA ILE A 254 -9.15 16.17 -10.95
C ILE A 254 -9.64 16.06 -9.49
N PHE A 255 -9.71 17.17 -8.76
CA PHE A 255 -10.05 17.24 -7.33
C PHE A 255 -11.42 17.89 -7.06
N GLN A 256 -12.39 17.70 -7.97
CA GLN A 256 -13.80 18.06 -7.69
C GLN A 256 -14.51 16.96 -6.89
N PRO A 257 -15.50 17.27 -6.02
CA PRO A 257 -16.20 16.27 -5.20
C PRO A 257 -16.96 15.22 -6.02
N VAL A 258 -16.80 13.94 -5.68
CA VAL A 258 -17.50 12.80 -6.31
C VAL A 258 -19.02 12.86 -6.12
N ALA A 259 -19.44 13.21 -4.90
CA ALA A 259 -20.82 13.49 -4.51
C ALA A 259 -20.81 14.21 -3.16
N THR A 260 -21.75 15.12 -2.94
CA THR A 260 -21.91 15.88 -1.69
C THR A 260 -23.00 15.31 -0.78
N GLY A 261 -23.67 14.24 -1.18
CA GLY A 261 -24.76 13.61 -0.44
C GLY A 261 -24.31 12.84 0.81
N ALA A 262 -25.27 12.59 1.70
CA ALA A 262 -25.09 11.68 2.83
C ALA A 262 -24.90 10.22 2.37
N VAL A 263 -24.42 9.36 3.28
CA VAL A 263 -24.32 7.91 3.07
C VAL A 263 -25.74 7.31 2.88
N PRO A 264 -25.97 6.38 1.93
CA PRO A 264 -27.29 5.78 1.68
C PRO A 264 -27.94 5.17 2.93
N ALA A 265 -29.21 5.50 3.18
CA ALA A 265 -29.88 5.26 4.46
C ALA A 265 -30.12 3.77 4.85
N ASN A 266 -29.85 2.83 3.95
CA ASN A 266 -29.83 1.39 4.23
C ASN A 266 -28.47 0.88 4.75
N ILE A 267 -27.40 1.66 4.58
CA ILE A 267 -26.12 1.45 5.25
C ILE A 267 -26.26 1.98 6.68
N LYS A 268 -26.16 1.10 7.68
CA LYS A 268 -26.40 1.50 9.08
C LYS A 268 -25.12 2.01 9.73
N THR A 269 -25.24 3.12 10.44
CA THR A 269 -24.12 3.71 11.18
C THR A 269 -23.76 2.86 12.40
N ARG A 270 -22.46 2.76 12.68
CA ARG A 270 -21.89 2.15 13.88
C ARG A 270 -20.97 3.12 14.60
N HIS A 271 -20.88 2.96 15.91
CA HIS A 271 -20.11 3.81 16.82
C HIS A 271 -19.08 2.99 17.62
N ASP A 272 -19.04 1.68 17.39
CA ASP A 272 -18.38 0.65 18.19
C ASP A 272 -17.29 -0.10 17.40
N HIS A 273 -16.60 0.62 16.51
CA HIS A 273 -15.55 0.07 15.66
C HIS A 273 -14.47 -0.67 16.49
N PRO A 274 -14.06 -1.91 16.14
CA PRO A 274 -13.19 -2.72 17.00
C PRO A 274 -11.85 -2.04 17.34
N VAL A 275 -11.24 -1.34 16.38
CA VAL A 275 -10.09 -0.46 16.64
C VAL A 275 -10.58 0.92 17.05
N GLN A 276 -10.39 1.29 18.31
CA GLN A 276 -10.90 2.54 18.87
C GLN A 276 -9.96 3.73 18.60
N ASN A 277 -10.48 4.84 18.08
CA ASN A 277 -9.74 6.10 17.94
C ASN A 277 -9.56 6.77 19.32
N LYS A 278 -8.49 6.39 20.04
CA LYS A 278 -8.21 6.91 21.39
C LYS A 278 -7.30 8.14 21.42
N TYR A 279 -6.63 8.49 20.31
CA TYR A 279 -5.47 9.39 20.36
C TYR A 279 -5.53 10.57 19.38
N ALA A 280 -6.42 10.58 18.37
CA ALA A 280 -6.48 11.67 17.38
C ALA A 280 -7.38 12.84 17.78
N ASN A 281 -8.15 12.70 18.87
CA ASN A 281 -9.01 13.72 19.50
C ASN A 281 -9.82 14.60 18.51
N THR A 282 -10.37 13.98 17.45
CA THR A 282 -11.16 14.65 16.42
C THR A 282 -12.32 13.76 15.97
N THR A 283 -13.42 14.41 15.59
CA THR A 283 -14.64 13.78 15.04
C THR A 283 -14.75 13.92 13.52
N ASN A 284 -13.76 14.55 12.87
CA ASN A 284 -13.65 14.64 11.42
C ASN A 284 -13.24 13.28 10.82
N PRO A 285 -13.31 13.08 9.49
CA PRO A 285 -12.69 11.93 8.85
C PRO A 285 -11.18 11.84 9.13
N ILE A 286 -10.70 10.62 9.35
CA ILE A 286 -9.30 10.35 9.70
C ILE A 286 -8.73 9.34 8.72
N GLU A 287 -7.50 9.61 8.31
CA GLU A 287 -6.72 8.73 7.44
C GLU A 287 -6.36 7.40 8.11
N THR A 288 -6.81 6.29 7.50
CA THR A 288 -6.58 4.94 8.00
C THR A 288 -5.36 4.26 7.36
N ASN A 289 -4.97 4.65 6.14
CA ASN A 289 -3.99 3.96 5.29
C ASN A 289 -2.74 4.82 5.00
N LYS A 290 -2.34 5.72 5.92
CA LYS A 290 -1.17 6.61 5.75
C LYS A 290 -0.01 6.30 6.72
N PHE A 291 1.17 6.81 6.36
CA PHE A 291 2.50 6.54 6.96
C PHE A 291 2.65 6.82 8.47
N TYR A 292 1.74 7.59 9.08
CA TYR A 292 1.81 7.99 10.51
C TYR A 292 0.91 7.17 11.44
N ALA A 293 0.21 6.15 10.93
CA ALA A 293 -0.71 5.34 11.74
C ALA A 293 -0.02 4.69 12.96
N GLY A 294 1.30 4.44 12.89
CA GLY A 294 2.10 3.95 14.01
C GLY A 294 2.10 4.82 15.27
N LEU A 295 1.71 6.10 15.17
CA LEU A 295 1.63 7.05 16.30
C LEU A 295 0.30 6.96 17.08
N PHE A 296 -0.73 6.30 16.52
CA PHE A 296 -2.04 6.13 17.15
C PHE A 296 -2.53 4.67 17.20
N LEU A 297 -1.83 3.72 16.58
CA LEU A 297 -2.16 2.30 16.66
C LEU A 297 -1.40 1.61 17.80
N GLY A 298 -2.09 0.71 18.51
CA GLY A 298 -1.52 -0.23 19.47
C GLY A 298 -0.62 0.39 20.54
N SER A 299 0.66 -0.01 20.55
CA SER A 299 1.70 0.46 21.48
C SER A 299 2.13 1.91 21.28
N GLN A 300 1.81 2.53 20.14
CA GLN A 300 2.35 3.81 19.68
C GLN A 300 3.90 3.87 19.53
N THR A 301 4.61 2.74 19.62
CA THR A 301 6.08 2.67 19.50
C THR A 301 6.59 2.36 18.09
N ASN A 302 5.67 2.13 17.14
CA ASN A 302 6.02 1.84 15.76
C ASN A 302 6.65 3.05 15.06
N ALA A 303 7.50 2.74 14.08
CA ALA A 303 8.03 3.74 13.18
C ALA A 303 6.96 4.30 12.23
N SER A 304 7.02 5.60 12.00
CA SER A 304 6.28 6.33 10.97
C SER A 304 7.25 6.81 9.90
N PHE A 305 7.00 6.46 8.64
CA PHE A 305 8.02 6.51 7.58
C PHE A 305 7.84 7.73 6.67
N THR A 306 8.22 8.92 7.16
CA THR A 306 8.15 10.17 6.36
C THR A 306 8.95 10.15 5.06
N GLN A 307 10.01 9.34 5.00
CA GLN A 307 11.04 9.29 3.96
C GLN A 307 11.82 10.62 3.80
N PRO A 308 13.17 10.61 3.88
CA PRO A 308 14.06 9.46 4.12
C PRO A 308 14.20 9.10 5.62
N TYR A 309 13.58 9.87 6.51
CA TYR A 309 13.57 9.62 7.96
C TYR A 309 12.41 8.72 8.37
N SER A 310 12.60 7.96 9.46
CA SER A 310 11.52 7.38 10.24
C SER A 310 11.55 7.87 11.69
N LEU A 311 10.36 8.05 12.27
CA LEU A 311 10.14 8.55 13.63
C LEU A 311 9.41 7.49 14.47
N ALA A 312 9.84 7.25 15.71
CA ALA A 312 9.20 6.31 16.63
C ALA A 312 9.21 6.83 18.07
N TRP A 313 8.10 6.72 18.81
CA TRP A 313 8.09 7.10 20.22
C TRP A 313 8.85 6.06 21.06
N SER A 314 9.89 6.50 21.75
CA SER A 314 10.78 5.57 22.48
C SER A 314 10.10 4.92 23.68
N ARG A 315 9.16 5.61 24.34
CA ARG A 315 8.27 5.10 25.40
C ARG A 315 8.95 4.23 26.48
N GLY A 316 10.12 4.64 26.97
CA GLY A 316 10.90 3.88 27.95
C GLY A 316 11.62 2.64 27.39
N GLY A 317 11.52 2.39 26.09
CA GLY A 317 12.20 1.33 25.35
C GLY A 317 13.65 1.64 24.95
N GLY A 318 14.25 0.70 24.22
CA GLY A 318 15.64 0.76 23.81
C GLY A 318 16.64 0.66 24.97
N THR A 319 17.90 0.99 24.69
CA THR A 319 19.00 1.00 25.68
C THR A 319 19.03 2.26 26.53
N LEU A 320 18.57 3.40 25.98
CA LEU A 320 18.53 4.69 26.69
C LEU A 320 17.36 4.82 27.68
N LYS A 321 16.31 4.00 27.54
CA LYS A 321 15.04 4.13 28.31
C LYS A 321 14.39 5.52 28.21
N SER A 322 14.62 6.21 27.09
CA SER A 322 14.10 7.55 26.84
C SER A 322 12.60 7.56 26.58
N TRP A 323 11.94 8.66 26.92
CA TRP A 323 10.52 8.91 26.64
C TRP A 323 10.30 9.85 25.45
N GLY A 324 11.37 10.29 24.78
CA GLY A 324 11.32 11.16 23.60
C GLY A 324 11.04 10.46 22.27
N MET A 325 10.93 11.26 21.21
CA MET A 325 10.74 10.80 19.83
C MET A 325 12.09 10.45 19.19
N SER A 326 12.29 9.18 18.85
CA SER A 326 13.47 8.70 18.12
C SER A 326 13.41 9.08 16.66
N ILE A 327 14.56 9.40 16.08
CA ILE A 327 14.81 9.74 14.69
C ILE A 327 15.83 8.76 14.12
N THR A 328 15.51 8.17 12.97
CA THR A 328 16.31 7.13 12.32
C THR A 328 16.49 7.43 10.83
N HIS A 329 17.68 7.12 10.30
CA HIS A 329 17.94 7.04 8.85
C HIS A 329 18.84 5.83 8.54
N VAL A 330 18.35 4.88 7.75
CA VAL A 330 19.04 3.60 7.48
C VAL A 330 19.83 3.64 6.16
N ALA A 331 21.14 3.45 6.27
CA ALA A 331 22.06 3.38 5.13
C ALA A 331 22.12 1.97 4.51
N ALA A 332 22.52 1.86 3.24
CA ALA A 332 22.52 0.59 2.49
C ALA A 332 23.44 -0.50 3.08
N ASN A 333 24.49 -0.10 3.79
CA ASN A 333 25.50 -1.00 4.37
C ASN A 333 25.08 -1.69 5.67
N VAL A 334 23.88 -1.39 6.20
CA VAL A 334 23.31 -2.03 7.40
C VAL A 334 21.98 -2.75 7.12
N LEU A 335 21.64 -2.95 5.84
CA LEU A 335 20.49 -3.77 5.45
C LEU A 335 20.75 -5.26 5.75
N ALA A 336 19.75 -5.93 6.33
CA ALA A 336 19.73 -7.38 6.40
C ALA A 336 19.01 -7.95 5.18
N TYR A 337 19.52 -9.07 4.67
CA TYR A 337 19.01 -9.74 3.46
C TYR A 337 18.56 -11.16 3.77
N GLY A 338 17.57 -11.64 3.03
CA GLY A 338 17.11 -13.03 3.07
C GLY A 338 18.05 -14.01 2.37
N PRO A 339 17.73 -15.32 2.41
CA PRO A 339 18.45 -16.33 1.66
C PRO A 339 18.38 -16.07 0.14
N GLN A 340 19.35 -16.57 -0.61
CA GLN A 340 19.30 -16.52 -2.08
C GLN A 340 18.37 -17.60 -2.63
N ASN A 341 17.54 -17.24 -3.61
CA ASN A 341 16.77 -18.20 -4.40
C ASN A 341 17.59 -18.60 -5.64
N HIS A 342 18.23 -19.76 -5.59
CA HIS A 342 19.05 -20.30 -6.68
C HIS A 342 18.25 -20.81 -7.88
N GLU A 343 16.92 -20.93 -7.78
CA GLU A 343 16.03 -21.31 -8.87
C GLU A 343 15.72 -20.11 -9.80
N ILE A 344 15.98 -18.87 -9.33
CA ILE A 344 15.83 -17.65 -10.13
C ILE A 344 17.19 -17.27 -10.74
N PRO A 345 17.27 -16.96 -12.05
CA PRO A 345 18.50 -16.51 -12.70
C PRO A 345 19.17 -15.33 -11.98
N GLY A 346 20.47 -15.46 -11.67
CA GLY A 346 21.23 -14.48 -10.89
C GLY A 346 21.23 -14.70 -9.38
N SER A 347 20.47 -15.68 -8.86
CA SER A 347 20.37 -15.99 -7.43
C SER A 347 20.05 -14.78 -6.52
N PRO A 348 18.95 -14.03 -6.80
CA PRO A 348 18.53 -12.92 -5.96
C PRO A 348 18.20 -13.36 -4.53
N VAL A 349 18.26 -12.42 -3.59
CA VAL A 349 17.83 -12.62 -2.19
C VAL A 349 16.31 -12.51 -2.06
N ALA A 350 15.71 -13.35 -1.23
CA ALA A 350 14.25 -13.41 -1.05
C ALA A 350 13.66 -12.13 -0.44
N TYR A 351 14.39 -11.43 0.42
CA TYR A 351 13.94 -10.16 1.01
C TYR A 351 15.10 -9.24 1.34
N TYR A 352 14.78 -7.97 1.62
CA TYR A 352 15.66 -7.09 2.40
C TYR A 352 14.85 -6.26 3.40
N ILE A 353 15.44 -6.00 4.57
CA ILE A 353 14.81 -5.30 5.67
C ILE A 353 15.75 -4.25 6.29
N ASN A 354 15.17 -3.12 6.69
CA ASN A 354 15.86 -2.05 7.40
C ASN A 354 15.83 -2.36 8.91
N PRO A 355 16.97 -2.35 9.63
CA PRO A 355 17.00 -2.61 11.07
C PRO A 355 16.21 -1.56 11.86
N VAL A 356 15.19 -2.04 12.58
CA VAL A 356 14.37 -1.23 13.50
C VAL A 356 15.12 -0.91 14.80
N GLY A 357 14.67 0.12 15.52
CA GLY A 357 15.17 0.47 16.85
C GLY A 357 16.49 1.26 16.92
N ILE A 358 17.11 1.65 15.78
CA ILE A 358 18.36 2.43 15.79
C ILE A 358 18.11 3.90 16.12
N GLN A 359 18.14 4.22 17.42
CA GLN A 359 18.00 5.56 17.99
C GLN A 359 19.23 6.46 17.67
N HIS A 360 19.33 7.00 16.45
CA HIS A 360 20.43 7.89 16.06
C HIS A 360 20.39 9.20 16.85
N ILE A 361 19.23 9.87 16.84
CA ILE A 361 18.93 11.05 17.65
C ILE A 361 17.55 10.86 18.27
N ILE A 362 17.38 11.17 19.55
CA ILE A 362 16.08 11.28 20.22
C ILE A 362 15.87 12.74 20.59
N LEU A 363 14.71 13.29 20.22
CA LEU A 363 14.22 14.57 20.72
C LEU A 363 13.35 14.31 21.96
N SER A 364 13.92 14.59 23.13
CA SER A 364 13.35 14.33 24.45
C SER A 364 13.44 15.58 25.34
N ALA A 365 12.93 15.51 26.55
CA ALA A 365 13.11 16.53 27.58
C ALA A 365 13.26 15.90 28.96
N ALA A 366 13.88 16.61 29.90
CA ALA A 366 14.17 16.11 31.25
C ALA A 366 12.90 15.85 32.09
N GLU A 367 11.77 16.42 31.67
CA GLU A 367 10.45 16.26 32.28
C GLU A 367 9.61 15.11 31.67
N LEU A 368 10.11 14.39 30.65
CA LEU A 368 9.41 13.24 30.06
C LEU A 368 9.77 11.94 30.78
N ASP A 369 8.78 11.37 31.47
CA ASP A 369 8.87 10.11 32.22
C ASP A 369 7.72 9.15 31.84
N GLU A 370 7.49 8.11 32.65
CA GLU A 370 6.43 7.11 32.44
C GLU A 370 4.99 7.66 32.44
N SER A 371 4.78 8.90 32.91
CA SER A 371 3.49 9.60 32.82
C SER A 371 3.26 10.30 31.46
N SER A 372 4.27 10.30 30.57
CA SER A 372 4.21 10.91 29.24
C SER A 372 3.16 10.26 28.35
N VAL A 373 2.46 11.07 27.56
CA VAL A 373 1.45 10.60 26.60
C VAL A 373 1.70 11.17 25.21
N LEU A 374 1.50 10.33 24.20
CA LEU A 374 1.49 10.73 22.80
C LEU A 374 0.04 10.84 22.30
N SER A 375 -0.25 11.96 21.66
CA SER A 375 -1.52 12.24 20.97
C SER A 375 -1.25 12.72 19.55
N ILE A 376 -2.25 12.68 18.68
CA ILE A 376 -2.17 13.15 17.30
C ILE A 376 -3.16 14.30 17.10
N ALA A 377 -2.69 15.38 16.48
CA ALA A 377 -3.51 16.47 15.98
C ALA A 377 -3.36 16.58 14.46
N GLU A 378 -4.35 17.19 13.80
CA GLU A 378 -4.41 17.40 12.35
C GLU A 378 -3.98 16.20 11.47
N PRO A 379 -4.55 14.98 11.65
CA PRO A 379 -4.27 13.85 10.76
C PRO A 379 -4.87 14.09 9.37
N LYS A 380 -4.05 14.60 8.44
CA LYS A 380 -4.34 14.87 7.03
C LYS A 380 -3.60 13.88 6.13
N ALA A 381 -3.91 13.81 4.84
CA ALA A 381 -3.32 12.83 3.92
C ALA A 381 -1.78 12.82 3.87
N PHE A 382 -1.15 14.00 3.95
CA PHE A 382 0.31 14.18 3.81
C PHE A 382 1.05 14.48 5.13
N SER A 383 0.32 14.64 6.24
CA SER A 383 0.87 15.19 7.48
C SER A 383 0.03 14.85 8.72
N ALA A 384 0.70 14.72 9.87
CA ALA A 384 0.06 14.68 11.19
C ALA A 384 0.97 15.34 12.24
N HIS A 385 0.40 15.94 13.28
CA HIS A 385 1.17 16.57 14.36
C HIS A 385 1.20 15.63 15.57
N ALA A 386 2.37 15.07 15.85
CA ALA A 386 2.57 14.18 17.00
C ALA A 386 2.85 15.03 18.25
N VAL A 387 1.89 15.08 19.18
CA VAL A 387 1.95 15.92 20.37
C VAL A 387 2.29 15.03 21.57
N LEU A 388 3.57 15.07 21.96
CA LEU A 388 4.15 14.33 23.08
C LEU A 388 4.15 15.23 24.33
N LYS A 389 3.26 14.95 25.27
CA LYS A 389 3.11 15.72 26.52
C LYS A 389 3.76 15.00 27.68
N ARG A 390 4.28 15.77 28.65
CA ARG A 390 4.71 15.26 29.96
C ARG A 390 3.64 14.42 30.67
N SER A 391 2.37 14.82 30.53
CA SER A 391 1.20 14.05 30.96
C SER A 391 -0.06 14.60 30.29
N GLY A 392 -1.20 13.90 30.36
CA GLY A 392 -2.41 14.25 29.58
C GLY A 392 -2.91 15.70 29.74
N GLY A 393 -2.85 16.23 30.97
CA GLY A 393 -3.23 17.62 31.29
C GLY A 393 -2.09 18.64 31.23
N SER A 394 -0.88 18.24 30.83
CA SER A 394 0.29 19.13 30.82
C SER A 394 0.26 20.16 29.69
N ALA A 395 0.62 21.40 30.01
CA ALA A 395 0.98 22.42 29.03
C ALA A 395 2.43 22.25 28.52
N GLN A 396 3.32 21.63 29.32
CA GLN A 396 4.68 21.28 28.91
C GLN A 396 4.61 20.10 27.90
N HIS A 397 5.08 20.33 26.67
CA HIS A 397 4.99 19.35 25.57
C HIS A 397 6.00 19.61 24.44
N ILE A 398 6.21 18.59 23.60
CA ILE A 398 6.88 18.70 22.31
C ILE A 398 5.87 18.32 21.21
N THR A 399 5.67 19.20 20.24
CA THR A 399 4.91 18.91 19.03
C THR A 399 5.88 18.61 17.88
N PHE A 400 5.68 17.49 17.19
CA PHE A 400 6.41 17.11 15.99
C PHE A 400 5.47 17.24 14.78
N PRO A 401 5.64 18.26 13.92
CA PRO A 401 4.95 18.32 12.63
C PRO A 401 5.56 17.26 11.70
N VAL A 402 4.87 16.13 11.57
CA VAL A 402 5.35 14.98 10.78
C VAL A 402 4.76 15.07 9.38
N VAL A 403 5.61 15.30 8.37
CA VAL A 403 5.20 15.52 6.97
C VAL A 403 6.01 14.63 6.03
N GLN A 404 5.37 14.06 5.01
CA GLN A 404 6.06 13.29 3.97
C GLN A 404 7.13 14.15 3.26
N GLY A 405 8.33 13.58 3.10
CA GLY A 405 9.46 14.28 2.48
C GLY A 405 10.03 15.43 3.30
N MET A 406 9.77 15.56 4.61
CA MET A 406 10.32 16.69 5.38
C MET A 406 11.86 16.71 5.41
N GLY A 407 12.46 17.84 5.02
CA GLY A 407 13.92 18.00 4.98
C GLY A 407 14.61 18.02 6.34
N TYR A 408 13.87 18.44 7.37
CA TYR A 408 14.26 18.33 8.79
C TYR A 408 13.19 17.54 9.55
N VAL A 409 13.61 16.75 10.52
CA VAL A 409 12.72 16.42 11.64
C VAL A 409 12.72 17.60 12.60
N THR A 410 11.54 18.13 12.95
CA THR A 410 11.41 19.29 13.85
C THR A 410 10.60 18.92 15.09
N GLY A 411 11.15 19.22 16.27
CA GLY A 411 10.39 19.28 17.52
C GLY A 411 10.17 20.73 17.94
N VAL A 412 8.91 21.10 18.16
CA VAL A 412 8.48 22.40 18.69
C VAL A 412 8.22 22.23 20.19
N TYR A 413 9.06 22.83 21.02
CA TYR A 413 9.04 22.68 22.48
C TYR A 413 8.26 23.82 23.12
N SER A 414 7.50 23.51 24.17
CA SER A 414 6.77 24.45 25.02
C SER A 414 7.13 24.19 26.48
N ASP A 415 7.84 25.14 27.11
CA ASP A 415 8.26 25.13 28.52
C ASP A 415 8.84 23.79 29.03
N LEU A 416 9.97 23.36 28.45
CA LEU A 416 10.66 22.10 28.80
C LEU A 416 12.18 22.31 28.95
N GLN A 417 12.90 21.37 29.55
CA GLN A 417 14.36 21.28 29.45
C GLN A 417 14.77 20.27 28.37
N PRO A 418 15.23 20.70 27.17
CA PRO A 418 15.50 19.78 26.08
C PRO A 418 16.64 18.81 26.42
N LEU A 419 16.43 17.55 26.10
CA LEU A 419 17.37 16.45 26.28
C LEU A 419 17.51 15.73 24.95
N ILE A 420 18.65 15.93 24.28
CA ILE A 420 18.92 15.39 22.95
C ILE A 420 19.82 14.18 23.11
N GLU A 421 19.31 13.00 22.76
CA GLU A 421 19.95 11.73 23.14
C GLU A 421 20.34 10.88 21.93
N SER A 422 21.24 9.92 22.11
CA SER A 422 21.67 9.00 21.04
C SER A 422 22.07 7.64 21.58
N GLY A 423 21.44 6.59 21.04
CA GLY A 423 21.83 5.19 21.25
C GLY A 423 22.99 4.75 20.35
N VAL A 424 23.41 5.61 19.40
CA VAL A 424 24.60 5.42 18.54
C VAL A 424 25.84 6.15 19.11
N PHE A 425 25.63 6.97 20.15
CA PHE A 425 26.62 7.79 20.86
C PHE A 425 27.22 8.95 20.06
N PHE A 426 27.28 10.12 20.71
CA PHE A 426 27.94 11.32 20.26
C PHE A 426 29.45 11.20 20.44
N ARG A 427 30.18 10.96 19.34
CA ARG A 427 31.64 11.05 19.28
C ARG A 427 32.13 12.49 19.48
N LYS A 428 31.40 13.45 18.91
CA LYS A 428 31.69 14.89 19.01
C LYS A 428 30.45 15.71 18.70
N VAL A 429 30.26 16.82 19.41
CA VAL A 429 29.40 17.93 18.95
C VAL A 429 30.22 19.21 18.90
N VAL A 430 29.94 20.06 17.90
CA VAL A 430 30.64 21.31 17.63
C VAL A 430 29.61 22.42 17.54
N ASP A 431 29.70 23.43 18.40
CA ASP A 431 29.04 24.73 18.18
C ASP A 431 29.61 25.32 16.88
N ALA A 432 28.75 25.50 15.89
CA ALA A 432 29.07 26.02 14.56
C ALA A 432 28.47 27.41 14.33
N GLY A 433 28.18 28.13 15.42
CA GLY A 433 27.71 29.51 15.42
C GLY A 433 26.24 29.66 15.01
N SER A 434 25.93 30.84 14.47
CA SER A 434 24.58 31.24 14.11
C SER A 434 24.49 31.46 12.59
N PRO A 435 23.87 30.56 11.81
CA PRO A 435 23.75 30.71 10.36
C PRO A 435 22.79 31.86 9.97
N LYS A 436 21.84 32.19 10.85
CA LYS A 436 20.87 33.29 10.73
C LYS A 436 20.58 33.86 12.12
N PRO A 437 20.29 35.17 12.28
CA PRO A 437 20.09 35.80 13.59
C PRO A 437 19.10 35.07 14.51
N GLY A 438 19.58 34.61 15.67
CA GLY A 438 18.78 33.90 16.66
C GLY A 438 18.35 32.49 16.23
N ILE A 439 19.11 31.86 15.34
CA ILE A 439 19.13 30.42 15.04
C ILE A 439 20.56 29.95 15.34
N PHE A 440 20.73 28.84 16.06
CA PHE A 440 22.03 28.36 16.55
C PHE A 440 22.28 26.95 16.03
N LYS A 441 23.45 26.72 15.41
CA LYS A 441 23.79 25.46 14.74
C LYS A 441 24.84 24.67 15.52
N TYR A 442 24.64 23.36 15.58
CA TYR A 442 25.63 22.41 16.06
C TYR A 442 25.87 21.33 15.00
N GLN A 443 27.13 21.07 14.64
CA GLN A 443 27.50 19.88 13.87
C GLN A 443 27.65 18.69 14.84
N VAL A 444 26.95 17.59 14.55
CA VAL A 444 26.84 16.41 15.42
C VAL A 444 27.46 15.20 14.71
N PHE A 445 28.44 14.57 15.35
CA PHE A 445 29.18 13.44 14.81
C PHE A 445 28.99 12.22 15.71
N PHE A 446 28.58 11.10 15.11
CA PHE A 446 28.33 9.84 15.80
C PHE A 446 29.52 8.87 15.70
N GLU A 447 29.47 7.79 16.48
CA GLU A 447 30.44 6.68 16.39
C GLU A 447 30.19 5.76 15.18
N ASP A 448 29.06 5.89 14.47
CA ASP A 448 28.78 5.21 13.18
C ASP A 448 29.39 5.94 11.95
N ASP A 449 30.27 6.89 12.19
CA ASP A 449 30.86 7.82 11.22
C ASP A 449 29.90 8.79 10.51
N THR A 450 28.62 8.89 10.91
CA THR A 450 27.68 9.84 10.28
C THR A 450 27.76 11.26 10.86
N GLU A 451 27.61 12.26 9.97
CA GLU A 451 27.45 13.68 10.31
C GLU A 451 25.98 14.11 10.17
N TRP A 452 25.47 14.81 11.18
CA TRP A 452 24.15 15.41 11.24
C TRP A 452 24.26 16.87 11.72
N LEU A 453 23.22 17.66 11.46
CA LEU A 453 23.10 19.06 11.82
C LEU A 453 21.92 19.23 12.77
N LEU A 454 22.15 19.92 13.88
CA LEU A 454 21.12 20.33 14.83
C LEU A 454 21.00 21.86 14.80
N TYR A 455 19.80 22.36 14.56
CA TYR A 455 19.48 23.79 14.60
C TYR A 455 18.51 24.06 15.76
N ALA A 456 18.92 24.86 16.72
CA ALA A 456 18.08 25.31 17.82
C ALA A 456 17.65 26.78 17.60
N THR A 457 16.35 27.04 17.71
CA THR A 457 15.75 28.36 17.48
C THR A 457 14.85 28.70 18.67
N PRO A 458 15.40 29.32 19.74
CA PRO A 458 14.60 29.74 20.89
C PRO A 458 13.75 30.97 20.57
N ASP A 459 12.56 31.02 21.15
CA ASP A 459 11.62 32.14 20.97
C ASP A 459 12.15 33.44 21.59
N ASP A 460 12.89 33.33 22.70
CA ASP A 460 13.54 34.46 23.37
C ASP A 460 14.82 34.97 22.66
N GLY A 461 15.24 34.29 21.58
CA GLY A 461 16.39 34.63 20.76
C GLY A 461 17.77 34.46 21.41
N LYS A 462 17.87 33.99 22.66
CA LYS A 462 19.16 33.78 23.34
C LYS A 462 19.87 32.53 22.79
N ASN A 463 21.18 32.44 22.97
CA ASN A 463 21.90 31.19 22.68
C ASN A 463 21.49 30.13 23.73
N PRO A 464 20.95 28.95 23.33
CA PRO A 464 20.54 27.92 24.28
C PRO A 464 21.73 27.18 24.92
N ASP A 465 22.94 27.34 24.38
CA ASP A 465 24.22 26.92 24.99
C ASP A 465 24.23 25.42 25.42
N PHE A 466 23.76 24.56 24.52
CA PHE A 466 23.61 23.11 24.74
C PHE A 466 24.90 22.47 25.27
N LYS A 467 24.79 21.73 26.38
CA LYS A 467 25.92 21.05 27.03
C LYS A 467 25.90 19.56 26.73
N LEU A 468 26.99 19.04 26.17
CA LEU A 468 27.26 17.60 26.15
C LEU A 468 27.55 17.13 27.58
N ILE A 469 26.63 16.36 28.15
CA ILE A 469 26.72 15.89 29.56
C ILE A 469 27.18 14.43 29.67
N SER A 470 27.08 13.67 28.59
CA SER A 470 27.63 12.32 28.40
C SER A 470 27.89 12.07 26.92
N THR A 471 28.47 10.93 26.56
CA THR A 471 28.51 10.46 25.16
C THR A 471 27.12 10.07 24.62
N SER A 472 26.07 10.05 25.44
CA SER A 472 24.70 9.68 25.04
C SER A 472 23.71 10.84 25.02
N SER A 473 24.04 11.99 25.62
CA SER A 473 23.05 13.03 25.94
C SER A 473 23.64 14.45 25.91
N LEU A 474 22.94 15.37 25.22
CA LEU A 474 23.10 16.82 25.35
C LEU A 474 21.90 17.41 26.10
N ARG A 475 22.15 18.43 26.91
CA ARG A 475 21.12 19.12 27.71
C ARG A 475 21.06 20.61 27.35
N GLY A 476 19.86 21.09 27.06
CA GLY A 476 19.54 22.50 26.85
C GLY A 476 19.19 23.23 28.16
N PRO A 477 18.75 24.50 28.07
CA PRO A 477 18.31 25.27 29.23
C PRO A 477 16.93 24.79 29.71
N PRO A 478 16.60 24.93 31.00
CA PRO A 478 15.23 24.70 31.48
C PRO A 478 14.30 25.83 31.03
N GLY A 479 13.02 25.51 30.82
CA GLY A 479 12.02 26.47 30.33
C GLY A 479 12.25 26.92 28.89
N PHE A 480 12.89 26.09 28.07
CA PHE A 480 13.05 26.32 26.64
C PHE A 480 11.68 26.28 25.95
N SER A 481 11.40 27.31 25.17
CA SER A 481 10.34 27.31 24.14
C SER A 481 10.95 27.72 22.80
N GLY A 482 10.46 27.11 21.73
CA GLY A 482 10.98 27.27 20.37
C GLY A 482 11.24 25.93 19.69
N THR A 483 12.02 25.92 18.60
CA THR A 483 12.15 24.73 17.75
C THR A 483 13.56 24.14 17.74
N ILE A 484 13.65 22.80 17.72
CA ILE A 484 14.88 22.06 17.46
C ILE A 484 14.69 21.24 16.18
N GLN A 485 15.52 21.49 15.19
CA GLN A 485 15.48 20.84 13.87
C GLN A 485 16.72 19.95 13.68
N ILE A 486 16.50 18.76 13.11
CA ILE A 486 17.50 17.71 12.91
C ILE A 486 17.53 17.31 11.43
N ALA A 487 18.71 17.29 10.82
CA ALA A 487 18.93 16.76 9.48
C ALA A 487 20.24 15.97 9.35
N LYS A 488 20.26 14.90 8.54
CA LYS A 488 21.47 14.14 8.21
C LYS A 488 22.18 14.81 7.02
N ASN A 489 23.52 14.95 7.10
CA ASN A 489 24.30 15.72 6.14
C ASN A 489 25.35 14.85 5.39
N PRO A 490 24.93 14.06 4.39
CA PRO A 490 25.86 13.21 3.62
C PRO A 490 26.75 14.01 2.67
N ALA A 491 26.38 15.25 2.31
CA ALA A 491 27.09 16.11 1.36
C ALA A 491 28.10 17.06 2.04
N GLY A 492 28.31 16.94 3.36
CA GLY A 492 29.29 17.75 4.10
C GLY A 492 29.08 19.25 3.91
N LYS A 493 30.13 19.99 3.52
CA LYS A 493 30.09 21.47 3.47
C LYS A 493 29.24 22.06 2.34
N SER A 494 28.88 21.31 1.29
CA SER A 494 27.88 21.78 0.31
C SER A 494 26.46 21.58 0.85
N GLY A 495 26.17 20.41 1.43
CA GLY A 495 24.87 20.12 2.05
C GLY A 495 24.55 21.06 3.22
N GLU A 496 25.53 21.32 4.08
CA GLU A 496 25.42 22.27 5.20
C GLU A 496 24.99 23.67 4.74
N LYS A 497 25.41 24.14 3.56
CA LYS A 497 24.99 25.44 3.03
C LYS A 497 23.50 25.46 2.64
N PHE A 498 22.98 24.38 2.04
CA PHE A 498 21.56 24.29 1.70
C PHE A 498 20.69 24.17 2.97
N TYR A 499 21.15 23.43 3.97
CA TYR A 499 20.50 23.38 5.27
C TYR A 499 20.60 24.72 6.03
N ASP A 500 21.74 25.42 6.03
CA ASP A 500 21.85 26.75 6.64
C ASP A 500 20.89 27.76 6.00
N ASN A 501 20.76 27.74 4.67
CA ASN A 501 19.84 28.58 3.93
C ASN A 501 18.37 28.30 4.27
N SER A 502 18.02 27.05 4.59
CA SER A 502 16.64 26.60 4.84
C SER A 502 16.31 26.45 6.34
N ALA A 503 17.29 26.66 7.23
CA ALA A 503 17.12 26.52 8.67
C ALA A 503 16.22 27.61 9.26
N GLY A 504 15.47 27.25 10.30
CA GLY A 504 14.49 28.08 10.99
C GLY A 504 13.04 27.76 10.62
N VAL A 505 12.80 27.06 9.51
CA VAL A 505 11.46 26.76 8.99
C VAL A 505 11.26 25.28 8.71
N TYR A 506 10.00 24.84 8.71
CA TYR A 506 9.59 23.45 8.53
C TYR A 506 8.18 23.38 7.92
N PRO A 507 7.85 22.31 7.16
CA PRO A 507 6.50 22.08 6.70
C PRO A 507 5.58 21.74 7.88
N VAL A 508 4.30 22.11 7.81
CA VAL A 508 3.29 21.74 8.82
C VAL A 508 2.10 20.98 8.25
N ALA A 509 1.74 21.22 6.99
CA ALA A 509 0.82 20.38 6.21
C ALA A 509 1.13 20.48 4.71
N GLY A 510 0.89 19.39 3.97
CA GLY A 510 0.93 19.36 2.51
C GLY A 510 -0.47 19.28 1.91
N ALA A 511 -0.62 19.77 0.68
CA ALA A 511 -1.82 19.63 -0.15
C ALA A 511 -1.43 19.30 -1.60
N VAL A 512 -2.35 18.68 -2.35
CA VAL A 512 -2.18 18.37 -3.77
C VAL A 512 -3.28 19.03 -4.61
N SER A 513 -2.94 19.42 -5.83
CA SER A 513 -3.83 20.02 -6.84
C SER A 513 -3.42 19.54 -8.23
N GLY A 514 -4.29 19.58 -9.23
CA GLY A 514 -3.91 19.10 -10.57
C GLY A 514 -5.05 19.07 -11.58
N SER A 515 -4.68 18.99 -12.85
CA SER A 515 -5.62 18.99 -13.98
C SER A 515 -5.12 18.19 -15.18
N VAL A 516 -6.01 17.92 -16.14
CA VAL A 516 -5.71 17.23 -17.39
C VAL A 516 -6.10 18.08 -18.61
N THR A 517 -5.21 18.15 -19.60
CA THR A 517 -5.39 18.86 -20.87
C THR A 517 -4.93 17.95 -22.01
N GLY A 518 -5.85 17.49 -22.86
CA GLY A 518 -5.54 16.48 -23.88
C GLY A 518 -5.04 15.18 -23.24
N THR A 519 -3.84 14.72 -23.62
CA THR A 519 -3.14 13.59 -22.96
C THR A 519 -2.26 14.01 -21.79
N ALA A 520 -2.06 15.31 -21.56
CA ALA A 520 -1.11 15.81 -20.58
C ALA A 520 -1.81 16.07 -19.23
N GLY A 521 -1.36 15.37 -18.19
CA GLY A 521 -1.64 15.71 -16.80
C GLY A 521 -0.61 16.69 -16.24
N THR A 522 -1.03 17.58 -15.36
CA THR A 522 -0.15 18.30 -14.43
C THR A 522 -0.71 18.18 -13.02
N TYR A 523 0.15 17.86 -12.04
CA TYR A 523 -0.21 17.91 -10.63
C TYR A 523 0.85 18.67 -9.84
N LYS A 524 0.46 19.25 -8.70
CA LYS A 524 1.30 20.14 -7.89
C LYS A 524 1.11 19.82 -6.41
N PHE A 525 2.21 19.49 -5.74
CA PHE A 525 2.28 19.53 -4.28
C PHE A 525 2.57 20.94 -3.81
N SER A 526 1.91 21.37 -2.74
CA SER A 526 2.20 22.64 -2.05
C SER A 526 2.24 22.39 -0.54
N TRP A 527 3.22 22.98 0.16
CA TRP A 527 3.35 22.86 1.62
C TRP A 527 3.12 24.20 2.31
N THR A 528 2.30 24.17 3.35
CA THR A 528 2.27 25.21 4.37
C THR A 528 3.48 25.04 5.28
N LYS A 529 4.08 26.16 5.70
CA LYS A 529 5.30 26.19 6.51
C LYS A 529 5.12 27.07 7.75
N ALA A 530 5.84 26.74 8.81
CA ALA A 530 5.95 27.54 10.02
C ALA A 530 7.42 27.71 10.44
N GLY A 531 7.66 28.51 11.47
CA GLY A 531 8.98 28.79 12.02
C GLY A 531 9.47 30.22 11.81
N LYS A 532 10.75 30.45 12.12
CA LYS A 532 11.35 31.78 12.20
C LYS A 532 11.73 32.30 10.82
N ASN A 533 11.26 33.51 10.50
CA ASN A 533 11.39 34.13 9.17
C ASN A 533 10.77 33.26 8.06
N ALA A 534 9.57 32.71 8.32
CA ALA A 534 8.84 31.82 7.42
C ALA A 534 8.75 32.36 5.98
N ASP A 535 8.26 33.59 5.83
CA ASP A 535 7.96 34.20 4.53
C ASP A 535 9.20 34.34 3.64
N GLY A 536 10.34 34.68 4.24
CA GLY A 536 11.61 34.93 3.56
C GLY A 536 12.59 33.75 3.51
N THR A 537 12.26 32.59 4.10
CA THR A 537 13.12 31.40 4.09
C THR A 537 12.47 30.28 3.28
N PRO A 538 13.17 29.67 2.29
CA PRO A 538 12.63 28.55 1.54
C PRO A 538 12.60 27.25 2.36
N LEU A 539 11.61 26.39 2.11
CA LEU A 539 11.66 24.99 2.54
C LEU A 539 12.76 24.20 1.83
N ILE A 540 13.18 23.10 2.46
CA ILE A 540 13.89 21.99 1.82
C ILE A 540 13.09 20.70 2.08
N MET A 541 12.81 19.95 1.02
CA MET A 541 11.94 18.76 1.02
C MET A 541 12.58 17.64 0.19
N PHE A 542 12.40 16.38 0.58
CA PHE A 542 12.98 15.19 -0.07
C PHE A 542 12.01 14.55 -1.07
N ALA A 543 12.37 14.61 -2.36
CA ALA A 543 11.61 14.01 -3.44
C ALA A 543 12.06 12.56 -3.71
N LEU A 544 11.11 11.64 -3.84
CA LEU A 544 11.35 10.25 -4.23
C LEU A 544 11.78 10.15 -5.70
N PRO A 545 12.46 9.07 -6.15
CA PRO A 545 12.89 8.88 -7.54
C PRO A 545 11.82 9.17 -8.60
N HIS A 546 10.62 8.62 -8.46
CA HIS A 546 9.52 8.82 -9.42
C HIS A 546 8.99 10.28 -9.47
N HIS A 547 9.27 11.10 -8.44
CA HIS A 547 9.01 12.54 -8.49
C HIS A 547 10.00 13.25 -9.40
N LEU A 548 11.30 12.96 -9.26
CA LEU A 548 12.38 13.62 -10.01
C LEU A 548 12.23 13.42 -11.52
N GLU A 549 11.75 12.25 -11.93
CA GLU A 549 11.43 11.90 -13.31
C GLU A 549 10.28 12.73 -13.90
N SER A 550 9.27 13.07 -13.08
CA SER A 550 8.07 13.82 -13.49
C SER A 550 8.14 15.33 -13.24
N PHE A 551 9.16 15.83 -12.53
CA PHE A 551 9.36 17.26 -12.31
C PHE A 551 9.38 18.08 -13.61
N ASP A 552 8.64 19.20 -13.58
CA ASP A 552 8.74 20.26 -14.59
C ASP A 552 10.12 20.94 -14.58
N GLY A 553 10.40 21.78 -15.57
CA GLY A 553 11.67 22.52 -15.66
C GLY A 553 11.98 23.40 -14.45
N SER A 554 10.98 24.05 -13.86
CA SER A 554 11.12 24.93 -12.69
C SER A 554 11.42 24.15 -11.41
N THR A 555 10.79 22.98 -11.23
CA THR A 555 11.02 22.11 -10.07
C THR A 555 12.32 21.33 -10.19
N ARG A 556 12.65 20.82 -11.39
CA ARG A 556 13.93 20.17 -11.68
C ARG A 556 15.11 21.14 -11.53
N GLY A 557 14.93 22.43 -11.78
CA GLY A 557 15.93 23.47 -11.52
C GLY A 557 16.21 23.76 -10.03
N ARG A 558 15.48 23.14 -9.10
CA ARG A 558 15.60 23.36 -7.64
C ARG A 558 16.08 22.13 -6.86
N THR A 559 16.49 21.07 -7.54
CA THR A 559 17.13 19.90 -6.91
C THR A 559 18.52 20.24 -6.37
N THR A 560 19.00 19.46 -5.41
CA THR A 560 20.33 19.62 -4.78
C THR A 560 21.09 18.30 -4.75
N ASP A 561 22.40 18.36 -4.52
CA ASP A 561 23.28 17.19 -4.41
C ASP A 561 23.08 16.39 -3.08
N ILE A 562 22.08 16.74 -2.26
CA ILE A 562 21.78 16.04 -1.01
C ILE A 562 20.88 14.84 -1.32
N HIS A 563 21.46 13.65 -1.31
CA HIS A 563 20.74 12.40 -1.48
C HIS A 563 20.74 11.60 -0.17
N LEU A 564 19.56 11.13 0.26
CA LEU A 564 19.39 10.26 1.42
C LEU A 564 18.59 9.02 1.01
N ARG A 565 19.01 7.86 1.54
CA ARG A 565 18.40 6.58 1.20
C ARG A 565 17.06 6.44 1.90
N THR A 566 15.99 6.20 1.15
CA THR A 566 14.69 5.81 1.70
C THR A 566 14.69 4.34 2.11
N THR A 567 13.77 3.94 2.98
CA THR A 567 13.75 2.54 3.46
C THR A 567 13.48 1.52 2.34
N THR A 568 12.56 1.80 1.39
CA THR A 568 12.19 0.82 0.33
C THR A 568 12.03 1.40 -1.10
N LYS A 569 12.37 2.67 -1.32
CA LYS A 569 12.08 3.43 -2.56
C LYS A 569 13.30 4.15 -3.16
N GLY A 570 14.49 3.55 -3.09
CA GLY A 570 15.74 4.13 -3.61
C GLY A 570 16.26 5.34 -2.84
N ASN A 571 16.98 6.24 -3.51
CA ASN A 571 17.49 7.48 -2.90
C ASN A 571 16.52 8.65 -3.15
N ALA A 572 16.05 9.27 -2.08
CA ALA A 572 15.38 10.56 -2.16
C ALA A 572 16.40 11.69 -2.30
N THR A 573 16.02 12.74 -3.04
CA THR A 573 16.87 13.90 -3.32
C THR A 573 16.24 15.15 -2.71
N ALA A 574 17.02 15.99 -2.03
CA ALA A 574 16.50 17.21 -1.45
C ALA A 574 16.31 18.30 -2.51
N VAL A 575 15.19 19.01 -2.42
CA VAL A 575 14.69 20.00 -3.38
C VAL A 575 14.24 21.24 -2.61
N ILE A 576 14.56 22.43 -3.13
CA ILE A 576 14.26 23.71 -2.46
C ILE A 576 12.90 24.26 -2.89
N GLY A 577 12.11 24.74 -1.93
CA GLY A 577 10.88 25.51 -2.12
C GLY A 577 9.58 24.82 -1.70
N GLU A 578 8.53 25.63 -1.62
CA GLU A 578 7.22 25.34 -1.00
C GLU A 578 6.25 24.59 -1.93
N SER A 579 6.64 24.33 -3.18
CA SER A 579 5.84 23.51 -4.09
C SER A 579 6.68 22.83 -5.17
N TRP A 580 6.18 21.69 -5.64
CA TRP A 580 6.71 20.94 -6.78
C TRP A 580 5.62 20.80 -7.83
N ILE A 581 5.96 21.01 -9.10
CA ILE A 581 5.07 20.81 -10.24
C ILE A 581 5.55 19.58 -11.01
N MET A 582 4.59 18.73 -11.35
CA MET A 582 4.75 17.36 -11.80
C MET A 582 3.97 17.20 -13.11
N ALA A 583 4.54 16.56 -14.13
CA ALA A 583 3.95 16.40 -15.45
C ALA A 583 3.79 14.92 -15.86
N GLU A 584 2.66 14.61 -16.48
CA GLU A 584 2.31 13.30 -17.05
C GLU A 584 1.98 13.47 -18.55
N PRO A 585 2.93 13.34 -19.50
CA PRO A 585 2.70 13.71 -20.90
C PRO A 585 1.72 12.77 -21.66
N ASP A 586 1.69 11.49 -21.27
CA ASP A 586 1.11 10.40 -22.07
C ASP A 586 0.02 9.62 -21.30
N LEU A 587 -1.04 10.30 -20.85
CA LEU A 587 -2.16 9.66 -20.14
C LEU A 587 -3.06 8.81 -21.07
N PRO A 588 -3.71 7.73 -20.57
CA PRO A 588 -4.39 6.74 -21.40
C PRO A 588 -5.83 7.15 -21.72
N MET A 589 -5.99 8.28 -22.43
CA MET A 589 -7.28 8.94 -22.59
C MET A 589 -8.33 8.09 -23.30
N ASP A 590 -7.98 7.44 -24.42
CA ASP A 590 -8.93 6.66 -25.23
C ASP A 590 -9.31 5.30 -24.61
N MET A 591 -8.49 4.77 -23.70
CA MET A 591 -8.69 3.48 -23.01
C MET A 591 -10.12 3.35 -22.47
N GLY A 592 -10.72 2.18 -22.70
CA GLY A 592 -12.09 1.83 -22.30
C GLY A 592 -12.18 0.36 -21.86
N PHE A 593 -13.33 -0.28 -22.10
CA PHE A 593 -13.53 -1.70 -21.74
C PHE A 593 -12.97 -2.71 -22.76
N ALA A 594 -12.68 -2.29 -24.01
CA ALA A 594 -12.10 -3.18 -25.00
C ALA A 594 -10.59 -3.38 -24.76
N PRO A 595 -9.97 -4.46 -25.30
CA PRO A 595 -8.53 -4.66 -25.30
C PRO A 595 -7.81 -3.40 -25.81
N TRP A 596 -6.77 -2.99 -25.10
CA TRP A 596 -6.09 -1.72 -25.33
C TRP A 596 -4.57 -1.89 -25.22
N SER A 597 -3.81 -1.11 -26.00
CA SER A 597 -2.38 -0.91 -25.77
C SER A 597 -1.97 0.52 -26.13
N PRO A 598 -0.83 1.03 -25.60
CA PRO A 598 -0.31 2.35 -25.96
C PRO A 598 0.00 2.52 -27.46
N THR A 599 0.11 1.42 -28.21
CA THR A 599 0.47 1.37 -29.63
C THR A 599 -0.72 1.12 -30.57
N LYS A 600 -1.85 0.62 -30.05
CA LYS A 600 -3.06 0.31 -30.82
C LYS A 600 -4.26 1.18 -30.47
N GLY A 601 -4.28 1.77 -29.29
CA GLY A 601 -5.49 2.34 -28.71
C GLY A 601 -6.55 1.27 -28.42
N ASN A 602 -7.81 1.69 -28.39
CA ASN A 602 -8.97 0.89 -28.00
C ASN A 602 -9.51 -0.01 -29.14
N VAL A 603 -9.39 -1.33 -29.00
CA VAL A 603 -9.68 -2.30 -30.07
C VAL A 603 -11.12 -2.83 -29.98
N HIS A 604 -12.05 -2.10 -30.59
CA HIS A 604 -13.50 -2.40 -30.57
C HIS A 604 -13.98 -3.52 -31.52
N THR A 605 -13.17 -3.92 -32.50
CA THR A 605 -13.53 -4.93 -33.50
C THR A 605 -12.48 -6.03 -33.54
N LEU A 606 -12.91 -7.30 -33.44
CA LEU A 606 -12.04 -8.47 -33.53
C LEU A 606 -12.15 -9.14 -34.92
N SER A 607 -11.25 -10.08 -35.22
CA SER A 607 -11.34 -10.90 -36.45
C SER A 607 -12.56 -11.82 -36.42
N GLU A 608 -13.11 -12.17 -37.59
CA GLU A 608 -14.26 -13.10 -37.70
C GLU A 608 -13.96 -14.44 -37.02
N HIS A 609 -12.72 -14.93 -37.14
CA HIS A 609 -12.24 -16.13 -36.44
C HIS A 609 -12.36 -15.99 -34.91
N ALA A 610 -12.00 -14.82 -34.36
CA ALA A 610 -12.14 -14.55 -32.93
C ALA A 610 -13.61 -14.47 -32.49
N GLN A 611 -14.47 -13.84 -33.29
CA GLN A 611 -15.90 -13.74 -33.01
C GLN A 611 -16.59 -15.12 -33.03
N ILE A 612 -16.20 -16.01 -33.94
CA ILE A 612 -16.66 -17.41 -33.99
C ILE A 612 -16.23 -18.16 -32.73
N ALA A 613 -14.96 -18.06 -32.32
CA ALA A 613 -14.45 -18.73 -31.11
C ALA A 613 -15.16 -18.22 -29.83
N ILE A 614 -15.36 -16.90 -29.70
CA ILE A 614 -16.15 -16.29 -28.63
C ILE A 614 -17.58 -16.85 -28.63
N GLY A 615 -18.24 -16.89 -29.79
CA GLY A 615 -19.60 -17.40 -29.94
C GLY A 615 -19.78 -18.89 -29.59
N GLN A 616 -18.73 -19.69 -29.72
CA GLN A 616 -18.72 -21.12 -29.34
C GLN A 616 -18.51 -21.34 -27.83
N ILE A 617 -17.72 -20.49 -27.17
CA ILE A 617 -17.29 -20.70 -25.77
C ILE A 617 -18.18 -19.95 -24.78
N ALA A 618 -18.58 -18.72 -25.11
CA ALA A 618 -19.36 -17.84 -24.24
C ALA A 618 -20.68 -18.45 -23.72
N PRO A 619 -21.47 -19.22 -24.49
CA PRO A 619 -22.73 -19.79 -23.99
C PRO A 619 -22.55 -20.67 -22.75
N VAL A 620 -21.41 -21.35 -22.60
CA VAL A 620 -21.10 -22.18 -21.42
C VAL A 620 -20.76 -21.30 -20.21
N GLU A 621 -19.99 -20.22 -20.41
CA GLU A 621 -19.60 -19.33 -19.31
C GLU A 621 -20.77 -18.44 -18.85
N LEU A 622 -21.68 -18.04 -19.75
CA LEU A 622 -22.90 -17.28 -19.42
C LEU A 622 -23.98 -18.12 -18.72
N GLN A 623 -23.89 -19.45 -18.78
CA GLN A 623 -24.78 -20.38 -18.07
C GLN A 623 -24.30 -20.71 -16.65
N GLN A 624 -23.11 -20.25 -16.23
CA GLN A 624 -22.63 -20.40 -14.86
C GLN A 624 -23.61 -19.77 -13.84
N ASP A 625 -23.61 -20.28 -12.61
CA ASP A 625 -24.38 -19.68 -11.52
C ASP A 625 -23.76 -18.36 -11.04
N ILE A 626 -24.22 -17.27 -11.66
CA ILE A 626 -23.88 -15.89 -11.30
C ILE A 626 -24.38 -15.56 -9.89
N ASP A 627 -25.52 -16.10 -9.43
CA ASP A 627 -26.11 -15.73 -8.14
C ASP A 627 -25.33 -16.36 -6.99
N GLY A 628 -25.01 -17.66 -7.08
CA GLY A 628 -24.17 -18.37 -6.11
C GLY A 628 -22.71 -17.90 -6.08
N GLN A 629 -22.06 -17.71 -7.23
CA GLN A 629 -20.67 -17.23 -7.29
C GLN A 629 -20.50 -15.79 -6.77
N THR A 630 -21.57 -14.99 -6.70
CA THR A 630 -21.53 -13.60 -6.19
C THR A 630 -22.15 -13.43 -4.80
N ASN A 631 -22.62 -14.50 -4.16
CA ASN A 631 -23.24 -14.47 -2.84
C ASN A 631 -22.30 -15.03 -1.77
N LEU A 632 -21.08 -14.51 -1.69
CA LEU A 632 -20.02 -15.05 -0.83
C LEU A 632 -19.89 -14.26 0.50
N ASN A 633 -19.17 -14.84 1.46
CA ASN A 633 -18.92 -14.27 2.79
C ASN A 633 -17.80 -13.20 2.81
N SER A 634 -17.56 -12.53 1.68
CA SER A 634 -16.48 -11.57 1.50
C SER A 634 -16.81 -10.58 0.39
N MET A 635 -16.48 -9.31 0.61
CA MET A 635 -16.54 -8.28 -0.41
C MET A 635 -15.52 -8.56 -1.54
N TYR A 636 -14.31 -9.03 -1.22
CA TYR A 636 -13.27 -9.35 -2.21
C TYR A 636 -13.76 -10.36 -3.25
N TYR A 637 -14.13 -11.57 -2.80
CA TYR A 637 -14.51 -12.65 -3.71
C TYR A 637 -15.81 -12.36 -4.46
N SER A 638 -16.80 -11.74 -3.79
CA SER A 638 -18.05 -11.34 -4.44
C SER A 638 -17.82 -10.27 -5.52
N GLY A 639 -16.96 -9.29 -5.24
CA GLY A 639 -16.53 -8.27 -6.20
C GLY A 639 -15.85 -8.90 -7.42
N LYS A 640 -14.88 -9.79 -7.20
CA LYS A 640 -14.17 -10.51 -8.29
C LYS A 640 -15.13 -11.27 -9.18
N ALA A 641 -16.12 -11.96 -8.63
CA ALA A 641 -17.16 -12.64 -9.40
C ALA A 641 -18.07 -11.64 -10.17
N LEU A 642 -18.50 -10.52 -9.56
CA LEU A 642 -19.29 -9.50 -10.25
C LEU A 642 -18.53 -8.88 -11.44
N SER A 643 -17.26 -8.53 -11.25
CA SER A 643 -16.35 -8.00 -12.28
C SER A 643 -16.09 -9.00 -13.41
N LYS A 644 -15.85 -10.27 -13.06
CA LYS A 644 -15.75 -11.40 -14.02
C LYS A 644 -16.97 -11.45 -14.94
N PHE A 645 -18.17 -11.50 -14.36
CA PHE A 645 -19.40 -11.65 -15.14
C PHE A 645 -19.74 -10.40 -15.92
N ALA A 646 -19.52 -9.20 -15.37
CA ALA A 646 -19.67 -7.95 -16.10
C ALA A 646 -18.77 -7.92 -17.35
N THR A 647 -17.48 -8.24 -17.18
CA THR A 647 -16.49 -8.27 -18.27
C THR A 647 -16.84 -9.33 -19.33
N LEU A 648 -17.31 -10.52 -18.93
CA LEU A 648 -17.81 -11.55 -19.84
C LEU A 648 -19.01 -11.06 -20.67
N ILE A 649 -20.03 -10.52 -20.01
CA ILE A 649 -21.28 -10.05 -20.64
C ILE A 649 -20.99 -8.91 -21.62
N TRP A 650 -20.12 -7.98 -21.24
CA TRP A 650 -19.66 -6.90 -22.13
C TRP A 650 -18.90 -7.45 -23.34
N THR A 651 -17.97 -8.40 -23.13
CA THR A 651 -17.19 -9.03 -24.20
C THR A 651 -18.09 -9.67 -25.27
N VAL A 652 -19.11 -10.41 -24.84
CA VAL A 652 -20.05 -11.10 -25.75
C VAL A 652 -20.95 -10.10 -26.48
N SER A 653 -21.42 -9.07 -25.77
CA SER A 653 -22.29 -8.04 -26.32
C SER A 653 -21.57 -7.18 -27.37
N ASN A 654 -20.35 -6.73 -27.07
CA ASN A 654 -19.65 -5.70 -27.83
C ASN A 654 -18.58 -6.25 -28.78
N LEU A 655 -17.82 -7.27 -28.40
CA LEU A 655 -16.73 -7.83 -29.22
C LEU A 655 -17.15 -9.10 -29.97
N GLY A 656 -17.93 -9.96 -29.31
CA GLY A 656 -18.61 -11.10 -29.94
C GLY A 656 -19.82 -10.70 -30.81
N ASN A 657 -20.22 -9.42 -30.79
CA ASN A 657 -21.34 -8.85 -31.56
C ASN A 657 -22.66 -9.62 -31.35
N ASN A 658 -22.90 -10.17 -30.15
CA ASN A 658 -24.07 -11.00 -29.86
C ASN A 658 -24.75 -10.62 -28.52
N PRO A 659 -25.30 -9.40 -28.41
CA PRO A 659 -25.94 -8.91 -27.18
C PRO A 659 -27.18 -9.71 -26.78
N GLY A 660 -27.85 -10.39 -27.73
CA GLY A 660 -29.01 -11.23 -27.44
C GLY A 660 -28.67 -12.43 -26.55
N VAL A 661 -27.53 -13.10 -26.80
CA VAL A 661 -27.07 -14.24 -25.99
C VAL A 661 -26.62 -13.82 -24.58
N ALA A 662 -26.15 -12.57 -24.41
CA ALA A 662 -25.72 -12.05 -23.12
C ALA A 662 -26.85 -11.47 -22.24
N HIS A 663 -28.07 -11.30 -22.78
CA HIS A 663 -29.16 -10.57 -22.11
C HIS A 663 -29.59 -11.18 -20.77
N GLU A 664 -29.87 -12.48 -20.73
CA GLU A 664 -30.28 -13.18 -19.50
C GLU A 664 -29.20 -13.14 -18.42
N ALA A 665 -27.93 -13.21 -18.82
CA ALA A 665 -26.80 -13.07 -17.89
C ALA A 665 -26.70 -11.64 -17.32
N LEU A 666 -27.00 -10.61 -18.12
CA LEU A 666 -27.08 -9.22 -17.64
C LEU A 666 -28.23 -9.01 -16.63
N LEU A 667 -29.40 -9.65 -16.83
CA LEU A 667 -30.50 -9.63 -15.87
C LEU A 667 -30.10 -10.30 -14.55
N LYS A 668 -29.48 -11.49 -14.61
CA LYS A 668 -28.93 -12.20 -13.43
C LYS A 668 -27.86 -11.38 -12.71
N LEU A 669 -26.94 -10.74 -13.44
CA LEU A 669 -25.90 -9.89 -12.87
C LEU A 669 -26.49 -8.67 -12.15
N LYS A 670 -27.49 -7.99 -12.75
CA LYS A 670 -28.19 -6.87 -12.10
C LYS A 670 -28.90 -7.29 -10.81
N LYS A 671 -29.57 -8.45 -10.80
CA LYS A 671 -30.16 -9.05 -9.58
C LYS A 671 -29.08 -9.30 -8.51
N SER A 672 -27.96 -9.89 -8.92
CA SER A 672 -26.82 -10.23 -8.04
C SER A 672 -26.17 -8.99 -7.43
N PHE A 673 -25.99 -7.93 -8.22
CA PHE A 673 -25.45 -6.65 -7.76
C PHE A 673 -26.44 -5.92 -6.82
N ALA A 674 -27.74 -6.00 -7.10
CA ALA A 674 -28.78 -5.37 -6.28
C ALA A 674 -28.79 -5.89 -4.82
N ARG A 675 -28.32 -7.11 -4.55
CA ARG A 675 -28.07 -7.62 -3.18
C ARG A 675 -27.20 -6.66 -2.36
N PHE A 676 -26.12 -6.15 -2.96
CA PHE A 676 -25.15 -5.29 -2.29
C PHE A 676 -25.67 -3.86 -2.15
N VAL A 677 -26.34 -3.35 -3.19
CA VAL A 677 -27.00 -2.03 -3.15
C VAL A 677 -28.12 -1.98 -2.12
N GLN A 678 -28.85 -3.08 -1.93
CA GLN A 678 -29.85 -3.24 -0.87
C GLN A 678 -29.25 -3.58 0.50
N ASN A 679 -27.94 -3.86 0.57
CA ASN A 679 -27.17 -4.21 1.76
C ASN A 679 -27.59 -5.56 2.42
N GLN A 680 -27.83 -6.57 1.59
CA GLN A 680 -28.35 -7.91 1.93
C GLN A 680 -27.33 -9.05 1.72
N GLN A 681 -26.07 -8.73 1.45
CA GLN A 681 -24.98 -9.72 1.39
C GLN A 681 -24.67 -10.29 2.77
N GLN A 682 -23.96 -11.44 2.83
CA GLN A 682 -23.77 -12.21 4.08
C GLN A 682 -23.19 -11.38 5.24
N TYR A 683 -22.28 -10.46 4.94
CA TYR A 683 -21.83 -9.41 5.85
C TYR A 683 -22.18 -8.04 5.25
N PRO A 684 -23.27 -7.40 5.69
CA PRO A 684 -23.64 -6.05 5.27
C PRO A 684 -22.49 -5.04 5.46
N LEU A 685 -22.52 -3.95 4.69
CA LEU A 685 -21.70 -2.78 4.96
C LEU A 685 -22.34 -1.96 6.09
N ALA A 686 -21.50 -1.49 7.00
CA ALA A 686 -21.84 -0.49 8.00
C ALA A 686 -21.05 0.80 7.74
N TYR A 687 -21.63 1.95 8.07
CA TYR A 687 -20.90 3.21 8.12
C TYR A 687 -20.26 3.37 9.49
N ASP A 688 -18.95 3.17 9.57
CA ASP A 688 -18.19 3.47 10.77
C ASP A 688 -18.09 4.99 10.97
N SER A 689 -18.60 5.46 12.10
CA SER A 689 -18.53 6.86 12.50
C SER A 689 -17.29 7.23 13.34
N VAL A 690 -16.43 6.25 13.68
CA VAL A 690 -15.20 6.43 14.48
C VAL A 690 -14.04 6.91 13.59
N TRP A 691 -13.82 6.27 12.44
CA TRP A 691 -12.80 6.65 11.44
C TRP A 691 -13.38 7.28 10.17
N LYS A 692 -14.71 7.32 10.07
CA LYS A 692 -15.51 7.85 8.93
C LYS A 692 -15.26 7.08 7.65
N GLY A 693 -16.04 6.01 7.46
CA GLY A 693 -15.98 5.20 6.26
C GLY A 693 -17.00 4.07 6.22
N VAL A 694 -17.02 3.31 5.12
CA VAL A 694 -17.87 2.11 5.00
C VAL A 694 -17.04 0.84 5.04
N VAL A 695 -17.45 -0.09 5.90
CA VAL A 695 -16.72 -1.31 6.25
C VAL A 695 -17.63 -2.52 6.27
N SER A 696 -17.13 -3.68 5.86
CA SER A 696 -17.78 -4.98 6.04
C SER A 696 -18.04 -5.24 7.52
N THR A 697 -19.22 -5.75 7.89
CA THR A 697 -19.55 -6.07 9.29
C THR A 697 -18.81 -7.30 9.83
N ALA A 698 -18.08 -8.04 9.00
CA ALA A 698 -17.48 -9.33 9.34
C ALA A 698 -16.68 -9.32 10.66
N GLY A 699 -15.76 -8.36 10.82
CA GLY A 699 -14.88 -8.26 11.98
C GLY A 699 -15.52 -7.73 13.26
N TYR A 700 -16.77 -7.23 13.23
CA TYR A 700 -17.50 -6.89 14.45
C TYR A 700 -17.91 -8.14 15.25
N ALA A 701 -17.74 -9.35 14.69
CA ALA A 701 -17.88 -10.61 15.41
C ALA A 701 -16.64 -11.01 16.24
N GLY A 702 -15.56 -10.21 16.21
CA GLY A 702 -14.36 -10.39 17.03
C GLY A 702 -13.10 -10.87 16.28
N ASP A 703 -13.22 -11.35 15.04
CA ASP A 703 -12.07 -11.62 14.18
C ASP A 703 -11.83 -10.44 13.22
N LEU A 704 -10.87 -9.58 13.57
CA LEU A 704 -10.55 -8.41 12.76
C LEU A 704 -9.91 -8.76 11.40
N ASN A 705 -9.52 -10.01 11.16
CA ASN A 705 -8.96 -10.47 9.88
C ASN A 705 -10.04 -10.97 8.91
N ALA A 706 -11.28 -11.12 9.38
CA ALA A 706 -12.41 -11.54 8.55
C ALA A 706 -12.62 -10.57 7.37
N ASP A 707 -12.99 -11.12 6.20
CA ASP A 707 -13.06 -10.37 4.93
C ASP A 707 -11.75 -9.59 4.66
N PHE A 708 -10.60 -10.28 4.81
CA PHE A 708 -9.23 -9.77 4.63
C PHE A 708 -8.84 -8.56 5.51
N GLY A 709 -9.62 -8.29 6.55
CA GLY A 709 -9.46 -7.09 7.38
C GLY A 709 -10.11 -5.84 6.80
N ASN A 710 -11.09 -5.99 5.90
CA ASN A 710 -11.92 -4.89 5.41
C ASN A 710 -12.61 -4.15 6.57
N THR A 711 -13.00 -4.85 7.65
CA THR A 711 -13.52 -4.19 8.87
C THR A 711 -12.51 -3.25 9.53
N ALA A 712 -11.22 -3.38 9.25
CA ALA A 712 -10.14 -2.50 9.72
C ALA A 712 -9.52 -1.66 8.59
N TYR A 713 -10.23 -1.43 7.49
CA TYR A 713 -9.76 -0.63 6.34
C TYR A 713 -8.57 -1.22 5.56
N ASN A 714 -8.32 -2.53 5.63
CA ASN A 714 -7.49 -3.19 4.61
C ASN A 714 -8.22 -3.19 3.27
N ASP A 715 -7.47 -3.01 2.18
CA ASP A 715 -7.84 -3.48 0.84
C ASP A 715 -9.13 -2.89 0.24
N HIS A 716 -9.60 -1.74 0.74
CA HIS A 716 -10.80 -1.07 0.24
C HIS A 716 -10.71 -0.73 -1.26
N HIS A 717 -9.54 -0.28 -1.74
CA HIS A 717 -9.26 -0.06 -3.17
C HIS A 717 -9.37 -1.35 -3.98
N PHE A 718 -8.79 -2.46 -3.51
CA PHE A 718 -8.89 -3.77 -4.16
C PHE A 718 -10.34 -4.27 -4.18
N HIS A 719 -10.97 -4.38 -3.00
CA HIS A 719 -12.32 -4.92 -2.81
C HIS A 719 -13.35 -4.11 -3.59
N TYR A 720 -13.39 -2.79 -3.37
CA TYR A 720 -14.43 -1.93 -3.90
C TYR A 720 -14.17 -1.55 -5.37
N GLY A 721 -12.90 -1.55 -5.82
CA GLY A 721 -12.54 -1.38 -7.23
C GLY A 721 -13.28 -2.37 -8.15
N TYR A 722 -13.43 -3.63 -7.72
CA TYR A 722 -14.20 -4.62 -8.48
C TYR A 722 -15.70 -4.31 -8.59
N PHE A 723 -16.33 -3.78 -7.54
CA PHE A 723 -17.74 -3.34 -7.61
C PHE A 723 -17.90 -2.10 -8.49
N ILE A 724 -16.95 -1.16 -8.42
CA ILE A 724 -16.94 0.07 -9.23
C ILE A 724 -16.73 -0.29 -10.73
N GLN A 725 -15.84 -1.24 -11.04
CA GLN A 725 -15.63 -1.79 -12.38
C GLN A 725 -16.91 -2.44 -12.92
N ALA A 726 -17.52 -3.33 -12.14
CA ALA A 726 -18.74 -4.02 -12.52
C ALA A 726 -19.91 -3.04 -12.75
N ALA A 727 -20.07 -2.04 -11.88
CA ALA A 727 -21.06 -0.99 -12.03
C ALA A 727 -20.82 -0.12 -13.28
N ALA A 728 -19.57 0.24 -13.57
CA ALA A 728 -19.21 1.00 -14.76
C ALA A 728 -19.55 0.24 -16.05
N ILE A 729 -19.38 -1.08 -16.06
CA ILE A 729 -19.81 -1.94 -17.17
C ILE A 729 -21.34 -2.02 -17.23
N ILE A 730 -22.03 -2.35 -16.14
CA ILE A 730 -23.50 -2.49 -16.10
C ILE A 730 -24.18 -1.20 -16.57
N GLY A 731 -23.74 -0.05 -16.09
CA GLY A 731 -24.26 1.26 -16.49
C GLY A 731 -23.94 1.63 -17.96
N SER A 732 -22.86 1.10 -18.54
CA SER A 732 -22.57 1.28 -19.98
C SER A 732 -23.45 0.41 -20.88
N LEU A 733 -23.88 -0.76 -20.39
CA LEU A 733 -24.78 -1.67 -21.09
C LEU A 733 -26.26 -1.31 -20.90
N ASP A 734 -26.60 -0.63 -19.79
CA ASP A 734 -27.92 -0.09 -19.51
C ASP A 734 -27.81 1.20 -18.67
N PRO A 735 -27.81 2.38 -19.31
CA PRO A 735 -27.79 3.66 -18.62
C PRO A 735 -28.99 3.90 -17.69
N THR A 736 -30.12 3.21 -17.87
CA THR A 736 -31.30 3.39 -16.99
C THR A 736 -31.07 2.83 -15.60
N TRP A 737 -30.18 1.84 -15.46
CA TRP A 737 -29.77 1.27 -14.18
C TRP A 737 -29.07 2.30 -13.27
N LEU A 738 -28.37 3.28 -13.84
CA LEU A 738 -27.60 4.27 -13.08
C LEU A 738 -28.45 5.06 -12.08
N ALA A 739 -29.68 5.41 -12.45
CA ALA A 739 -30.57 6.25 -11.65
C ALA A 739 -30.94 5.67 -10.27
N GLN A 740 -30.83 4.35 -10.09
CA GLN A 740 -31.15 3.67 -8.83
C GLN A 740 -29.89 3.27 -8.03
N ASN A 741 -28.71 3.28 -8.65
CA ASN A 741 -27.50 2.64 -8.11
C ASN A 741 -26.31 3.60 -7.97
N LYS A 742 -26.32 4.79 -8.62
CA LYS A 742 -25.16 5.71 -8.67
C LYS A 742 -24.64 6.09 -7.29
N GLU A 743 -25.53 6.44 -6.35
CA GLU A 743 -25.12 6.91 -5.02
C GLU A 743 -24.43 5.84 -4.17
N TRP A 744 -24.81 4.57 -4.31
CA TRP A 744 -24.15 3.45 -3.60
C TRP A 744 -22.74 3.19 -4.16
N VAL A 745 -22.54 3.33 -5.47
CA VAL A 745 -21.21 3.20 -6.08
C VAL A 745 -20.35 4.43 -5.77
N ASN A 746 -20.93 5.64 -5.81
CA ASN A 746 -20.25 6.87 -5.41
C ASN A 746 -19.80 6.87 -3.94
N MET A 747 -20.56 6.22 -3.04
CA MET A 747 -20.15 5.97 -1.66
C MET A 747 -18.86 5.12 -1.59
N LEU A 748 -18.77 4.02 -2.36
CA LEU A 748 -17.56 3.20 -2.42
C LEU A 748 -16.35 3.95 -3.00
N VAL A 749 -16.59 4.78 -4.03
CA VAL A 749 -15.56 5.65 -4.62
C VAL A 749 -15.04 6.66 -3.59
N ARG A 750 -15.93 7.31 -2.84
CA ARG A 750 -15.56 8.25 -1.78
C ARG A 750 -14.77 7.56 -0.67
N ASP A 751 -15.17 6.37 -0.25
CA ASP A 751 -14.47 5.70 0.85
C ASP A 751 -13.01 5.33 0.53
N ALA A 752 -12.74 4.72 -0.63
CA ALA A 752 -11.38 4.29 -0.98
C ALA A 752 -10.54 5.40 -1.64
N GLY A 753 -11.20 6.36 -2.31
CA GLY A 753 -10.55 7.30 -3.24
C GLY A 753 -11.25 8.65 -3.36
N ASN A 754 -11.69 9.24 -2.24
CA ASN A 754 -12.24 10.60 -2.21
C ASN A 754 -11.29 11.62 -2.87
N SER A 755 -11.87 12.65 -3.47
CA SER A 755 -11.17 13.70 -4.22
C SER A 755 -11.00 15.02 -3.48
N VAL A 756 -11.61 15.18 -2.29
CA VAL A 756 -11.59 16.45 -1.53
C VAL A 756 -11.41 16.23 -0.03
N GLU A 757 -10.79 17.19 0.65
CA GLU A 757 -10.59 17.15 2.12
C GLU A 757 -11.83 17.58 2.91
N ASN A 758 -12.82 18.22 2.28
CA ASN A 758 -13.98 18.82 2.93
C ASN A 758 -15.27 17.98 2.88
N ASP A 759 -15.18 16.69 2.54
CA ASP A 759 -16.29 15.75 2.70
C ASP A 759 -16.47 15.41 4.19
N PRO A 760 -17.64 15.66 4.82
CA PRO A 760 -17.84 15.34 6.24
C PRO A 760 -17.91 13.83 6.53
N HIS A 761 -17.97 12.97 5.49
CA HIS A 761 -18.19 11.53 5.65
C HIS A 761 -16.98 10.64 5.35
N PHE A 762 -15.96 11.10 4.61
CA PHE A 762 -14.85 10.26 4.13
C PHE A 762 -13.53 11.06 4.01
N PRO A 763 -12.37 10.51 4.41
CA PRO A 763 -11.07 11.20 4.34
C PRO A 763 -10.56 11.32 2.90
N PHE A 764 -9.53 12.13 2.67
CA PHE A 764 -9.03 12.41 1.31
C PHE A 764 -8.21 11.22 0.76
N SER A 765 -8.67 10.63 -0.33
CA SER A 765 -7.90 9.65 -1.09
C SER A 765 -7.37 8.49 -0.21
N ARG A 766 -8.23 7.91 0.65
CA ARG A 766 -7.86 6.96 1.73
C ARG A 766 -6.73 6.00 1.35
N SER A 767 -6.92 5.18 0.32
CA SER A 767 -5.95 4.17 -0.10
C SER A 767 -4.79 4.77 -0.92
N PHE A 768 -5.08 5.60 -1.92
CA PHE A 768 -4.05 6.12 -2.85
C PHE A 768 -3.21 7.23 -2.18
N ASP A 769 -1.91 6.99 -2.04
CA ASP A 769 -0.94 7.93 -1.50
C ASP A 769 -0.23 8.63 -2.65
N TRP A 770 -0.62 9.88 -2.91
CA TRP A 770 -0.08 10.69 -4.01
C TRP A 770 1.43 10.93 -3.89
N PHE A 771 2.00 10.96 -2.68
CA PHE A 771 3.43 11.18 -2.46
C PHE A 771 4.26 9.89 -2.62
N ASN A 772 3.70 8.73 -2.28
CA ASN A 772 4.31 7.44 -2.61
C ASN A 772 4.08 7.02 -4.08
N GLY A 773 3.06 7.59 -4.72
CA GLY A 773 2.68 7.34 -6.12
C GLY A 773 1.90 6.03 -6.34
N HIS A 774 1.43 5.39 -5.27
CA HIS A 774 0.69 4.13 -5.28
C HIS A 774 -0.23 4.04 -4.05
N SER A 775 -1.11 3.04 -3.98
CA SER A 775 -1.95 2.84 -2.80
C SER A 775 -1.26 2.05 -1.68
N TRP A 776 -1.76 2.20 -0.45
CA TRP A 776 -1.39 1.35 0.69
C TRP A 776 -2.57 0.45 1.09
N ALA A 777 -2.32 -0.85 1.11
CA ALA A 777 -3.25 -1.90 1.49
C ALA A 777 -3.62 -1.85 2.98
N LYS A 778 -2.62 -2.00 3.87
CA LYS A 778 -2.84 -2.07 5.33
C LYS A 778 -3.59 -0.87 5.91
N GLY A 779 -4.74 -1.13 6.52
CA GLY A 779 -5.49 -0.20 7.34
C GLY A 779 -5.01 -0.15 8.80
N LEU A 780 -5.93 -0.34 9.75
CA LEU A 780 -5.77 -0.10 11.18
C LEU A 780 -5.07 -1.24 11.96
N PHE A 781 -4.07 -1.89 11.35
CA PHE A 781 -3.25 -2.92 11.98
C PHE A 781 -1.91 -2.35 12.47
N GLU A 782 -1.51 -2.74 13.68
CA GLU A 782 -0.20 -2.41 14.23
C GLU A 782 0.91 -3.17 13.46
N SER A 783 1.94 -2.47 12.98
CA SER A 783 3.03 -3.08 12.21
C SER A 783 4.33 -2.27 12.32
N PHE A 784 5.39 -2.90 12.83
CA PHE A 784 6.73 -2.30 12.88
C PHE A 784 7.33 -2.03 11.49
N ASP A 785 6.89 -2.78 10.47
CA ASP A 785 7.30 -2.56 9.08
C ASP A 785 6.49 -1.45 8.36
N GLY A 786 5.54 -0.81 9.06
CA GLY A 786 4.68 0.25 8.53
C GLY A 786 3.55 -0.28 7.63
N LYS A 787 3.11 0.54 6.69
CA LYS A 787 2.14 0.17 5.64
C LYS A 787 2.75 -0.79 4.62
N ASP A 788 1.90 -1.48 3.86
CA ASP A 788 2.31 -2.39 2.80
C ASP A 788 1.36 -2.36 1.59
N GLN A 789 1.81 -2.96 0.49
CA GLN A 789 1.10 -3.12 -0.77
C GLN A 789 1.61 -4.37 -1.48
N GLU A 790 0.71 -5.29 -1.86
CA GLU A 790 1.01 -6.53 -2.59
C GLU A 790 0.51 -6.44 -4.05
N SER A 791 -0.80 -6.55 -4.30
CA SER A 791 -1.34 -6.57 -5.67
C SER A 791 -1.33 -5.19 -6.34
N THR A 792 -0.21 -4.89 -6.99
CA THR A 792 -0.07 -3.69 -7.85
C THR A 792 -1.03 -3.70 -9.04
N SER A 793 -1.46 -4.86 -9.52
CA SER A 793 -2.46 -4.97 -10.58
C SER A 793 -3.86 -4.64 -10.07
N GLU A 794 -4.26 -5.04 -8.85
CA GLU A 794 -5.52 -4.61 -8.24
C GLU A 794 -5.52 -3.10 -7.89
N ASP A 795 -4.37 -2.50 -7.56
CA ASP A 795 -4.19 -1.04 -7.43
C ASP A 795 -4.47 -0.31 -8.76
N THR A 796 -3.88 -0.79 -9.86
CA THR A 796 -4.12 -0.20 -11.19
C THR A 796 -5.53 -0.48 -11.70
N MET A 797 -6.16 -1.58 -11.28
CA MET A 797 -7.57 -1.85 -11.54
C MET A 797 -8.47 -0.87 -10.79
N PHE A 798 -8.16 -0.49 -9.54
CA PHE A 798 -8.90 0.56 -8.84
C PHE A 798 -8.83 1.90 -9.58
N ALA A 799 -7.63 2.37 -9.97
CA ALA A 799 -7.48 3.59 -10.76
C ALA A 799 -8.23 3.55 -12.10
N TYR A 800 -8.23 2.39 -12.77
CA TYR A 800 -9.03 2.13 -13.98
C TYR A 800 -10.54 2.11 -13.71
N ALA A 801 -11.00 1.54 -12.59
CA ALA A 801 -12.40 1.53 -12.19
C ALA A 801 -12.91 2.96 -11.91
N ILE A 802 -12.10 3.81 -11.26
CA ILE A 802 -12.38 5.24 -11.10
C ILE A 802 -12.52 5.93 -12.47
N LYS A 803 -11.57 5.74 -13.40
CA LYS A 803 -11.66 6.27 -14.77
C LYS A 803 -12.96 5.85 -15.45
N MET A 804 -13.28 4.57 -15.43
CA MET A 804 -14.42 4.01 -16.16
C MET A 804 -15.77 4.36 -15.52
N TRP A 805 -15.85 4.48 -14.19
CA TRP A 805 -17.07 4.94 -13.51
C TRP A 805 -17.32 6.43 -13.75
N GLY A 806 -16.27 7.26 -13.78
CA GLY A 806 -16.36 8.65 -14.20
C GLY A 806 -16.94 8.77 -15.61
N ARG A 807 -16.35 8.04 -16.57
CA ARG A 807 -16.86 7.97 -17.95
C ARG A 807 -18.32 7.52 -18.04
N THR A 808 -18.68 6.41 -17.38
CA THR A 808 -20.04 5.85 -17.43
C THR A 808 -21.08 6.79 -16.77
N THR A 809 -20.69 7.60 -15.78
CA THR A 809 -21.62 8.50 -15.07
C THR A 809 -21.58 9.97 -15.52
N GLY A 810 -20.72 10.31 -16.50
CA GLY A 810 -20.53 11.67 -17.00
C GLY A 810 -19.70 12.59 -16.11
N ASP A 811 -18.99 12.05 -15.11
CA ASP A 811 -18.07 12.82 -14.26
C ASP A 811 -16.68 12.91 -14.91
N ALA A 812 -16.45 14.04 -15.59
CA ALA A 812 -15.19 14.35 -16.25
C ALA A 812 -14.01 14.54 -15.27
N SER A 813 -14.26 14.98 -14.02
CA SER A 813 -13.21 15.12 -13.00
C SER A 813 -12.76 13.76 -12.49
N MET A 814 -13.70 12.84 -12.25
CA MET A 814 -13.41 11.46 -11.91
C MET A 814 -12.71 10.71 -13.06
N GLU A 815 -13.13 10.91 -14.31
CA GLU A 815 -12.40 10.33 -15.45
C GLU A 815 -10.97 10.89 -15.53
N ALA A 816 -10.78 12.20 -15.39
CA ALA A 816 -9.47 12.84 -15.38
C ALA A 816 -8.58 12.36 -14.22
N ARG A 817 -9.14 12.19 -13.02
CA ARG A 817 -8.44 11.64 -11.85
C ARG A 817 -7.99 10.20 -12.07
N GLY A 818 -8.86 9.34 -12.60
CA GLY A 818 -8.49 7.96 -12.94
C GLY A 818 -7.38 7.87 -13.99
N ASN A 819 -7.42 8.75 -15.02
CA ASN A 819 -6.31 8.87 -15.98
C ASN A 819 -5.00 9.29 -15.28
N MET A 820 -5.02 10.33 -14.43
CA MET A 820 -3.85 10.81 -13.69
C MET A 820 -3.25 9.72 -12.78
N MET A 821 -4.09 9.04 -11.98
CA MET A 821 -3.67 7.96 -11.09
C MET A 821 -2.98 6.83 -11.87
N LEU A 822 -3.53 6.43 -13.03
CA LEU A 822 -2.89 5.45 -13.91
C LEU A 822 -1.52 5.95 -14.41
N GLY A 823 -1.38 7.22 -14.80
CA GLY A 823 -0.11 7.83 -15.23
C GLY A 823 0.98 7.76 -14.17
N ILE A 824 0.64 8.17 -12.94
CA ILE A 824 1.54 8.10 -11.78
C ILE A 824 1.92 6.64 -11.48
N LEU A 825 0.93 5.73 -11.43
CA LEU A 825 1.15 4.28 -11.19
C LEU A 825 2.08 3.66 -12.24
N ARG A 826 1.92 3.97 -13.53
CA ARG A 826 2.80 3.45 -14.59
C ARG A 826 4.27 3.72 -14.29
N ARG A 827 4.60 4.88 -13.69
CA ARG A 827 5.97 5.29 -13.35
C ARG A 827 6.42 4.81 -11.98
N SER A 828 5.60 4.98 -10.93
CA SER A 828 5.93 4.56 -9.57
C SER A 828 6.11 3.04 -9.47
N LEU A 829 5.29 2.27 -10.19
CA LEU A 829 5.41 0.81 -10.21
C LEU A 829 6.71 0.35 -10.89
N HIS A 830 7.15 0.94 -12.00
CA HIS A 830 8.48 0.63 -12.58
C HIS A 830 9.65 1.08 -11.67
N ASN A 831 9.45 2.15 -10.91
CA ASN A 831 10.44 2.62 -9.95
C ASN A 831 10.62 1.64 -8.79
N TYR A 832 9.53 1.07 -8.24
CA TYR A 832 9.56 0.39 -6.95
C TYR A 832 9.16 -1.09 -6.97
N PHE A 833 8.24 -1.51 -7.85
CA PHE A 833 7.62 -2.85 -7.82
C PHE A 833 8.03 -3.74 -9.00
N LEU A 834 7.94 -3.23 -10.23
CA LEU A 834 8.15 -3.95 -11.50
C LEU A 834 9.58 -3.69 -12.00
N MET A 835 10.51 -4.51 -11.53
CA MET A 835 11.95 -4.33 -11.68
C MET A 835 12.46 -4.87 -13.02
N GLN A 836 12.62 -3.98 -13.99
CA GLN A 836 13.52 -4.19 -15.13
C GLN A 836 14.98 -4.28 -14.67
N SER A 837 15.84 -4.91 -15.47
CA SER A 837 17.26 -5.15 -15.13
C SER A 837 18.11 -3.88 -14.98
N ASN A 838 17.56 -2.71 -15.34
CA ASN A 838 18.16 -1.38 -15.21
C ASN A 838 17.61 -0.57 -14.01
N ASN A 839 16.76 -1.15 -13.16
CA ASN A 839 16.25 -0.47 -11.96
C ASN A 839 17.42 -0.06 -11.03
N THR A 840 17.35 1.14 -10.46
CA THR A 840 18.40 1.71 -9.59
C THR A 840 17.92 1.99 -8.16
N ASN A 841 16.65 1.71 -7.86
CA ASN A 841 16.00 2.01 -6.59
C ASN A 841 16.01 0.83 -5.62
N GLN A 842 15.95 -0.40 -6.15
CA GLN A 842 16.02 -1.63 -5.37
C GLN A 842 17.45 -2.18 -5.30
N PRO A 843 17.83 -2.95 -4.26
CA PRO A 843 19.18 -3.49 -4.12
C PRO A 843 19.59 -4.36 -5.32
N PRO A 844 20.82 -4.26 -5.85
CA PRO A 844 21.25 -5.01 -7.04
C PRO A 844 21.14 -6.55 -6.91
N ASN A 845 21.26 -7.07 -5.69
CA ASN A 845 21.07 -8.48 -5.35
C ASN A 845 19.60 -8.90 -5.17
N PHE A 846 18.64 -7.99 -5.37
CA PHE A 846 17.19 -8.25 -5.28
C PHE A 846 16.47 -8.08 -6.64
N ILE A 847 16.98 -7.21 -7.53
CA ILE A 847 16.36 -6.87 -8.83
C ILE A 847 15.98 -8.09 -9.69
N ALA A 848 16.75 -9.18 -9.63
CA ALA A 848 16.47 -10.38 -10.43
C ALA A 848 15.19 -11.13 -10.03
N ASN A 849 14.57 -10.81 -8.89
CA ASN A 849 13.22 -11.27 -8.52
C ASN A 849 12.12 -10.77 -9.47
N LYS A 850 12.40 -9.72 -10.27
CA LYS A 850 11.52 -9.02 -11.23
C LYS A 850 10.31 -8.32 -10.62
N VAL A 851 9.64 -8.90 -9.64
CA VAL A 851 8.66 -8.22 -8.79
C VAL A 851 9.16 -8.12 -7.36
N THR A 852 8.57 -7.22 -6.59
CA THR A 852 8.85 -7.11 -5.14
C THR A 852 8.29 -8.24 -4.32
N GLY A 853 7.20 -8.88 -4.76
CA GLY A 853 6.23 -9.44 -3.82
C GLY A 853 5.65 -8.29 -3.01
N ILE A 854 5.51 -8.48 -1.70
CA ILE A 854 4.95 -7.47 -0.79
C ILE A 854 6.00 -6.37 -0.53
N LEU A 855 5.67 -5.12 -0.89
CA LEU A 855 6.45 -3.94 -0.52
C LEU A 855 5.85 -3.32 0.74
N PHE A 856 6.65 -3.22 1.80
CA PHE A 856 6.33 -2.49 3.03
C PHE A 856 7.01 -1.12 3.02
N GLU A 857 6.66 -0.25 3.97
CA GLU A 857 7.44 0.95 4.24
C GLU A 857 8.86 0.61 4.74
N ASN A 858 9.05 -0.46 5.53
CA ASN A 858 10.36 -0.82 6.12
C ASN A 858 11.10 -1.99 5.44
N LYS A 859 10.44 -2.81 4.63
CA LYS A 859 11.04 -4.00 4.00
C LYS A 859 10.45 -4.30 2.61
N VAL A 860 11.12 -5.15 1.85
CA VAL A 860 10.60 -5.72 0.61
C VAL A 860 10.82 -7.22 0.64
N ASP A 861 9.77 -7.99 0.34
CA ASP A 861 9.70 -9.42 0.64
C ASP A 861 9.08 -10.18 -0.55
N HIS A 862 9.90 -10.97 -1.27
CA HIS A 862 9.51 -11.72 -2.48
C HIS A 862 8.74 -12.99 -2.09
N THR A 863 7.53 -12.75 -1.59
CA THR A 863 6.59 -13.71 -1.02
C THR A 863 5.16 -13.24 -1.33
N THR A 864 4.15 -14.02 -0.90
CA THR A 864 2.76 -13.55 -0.80
C THR A 864 2.18 -13.93 0.55
N TYR A 865 1.05 -13.33 0.93
CA TYR A 865 0.32 -13.73 2.15
C TYR A 865 -0.20 -15.18 2.13
N PHE A 866 -0.15 -15.90 1.01
CA PHE A 866 -0.77 -17.22 0.81
C PHE A 866 0.16 -18.30 0.20
N GLY A 867 1.42 -17.99 -0.11
CA GLY A 867 2.40 -18.98 -0.55
C GLY A 867 3.63 -18.41 -1.29
N ASN A 868 4.61 -19.28 -1.56
CA ASN A 868 5.91 -18.91 -2.12
C ASN A 868 6.19 -19.47 -3.53
N ASN A 869 5.17 -20.01 -4.23
CA ASN A 869 5.35 -20.44 -5.61
C ASN A 869 5.55 -19.22 -6.54
N LEU A 870 6.38 -19.36 -7.58
CA LEU A 870 6.68 -18.23 -8.47
C LEU A 870 5.43 -17.74 -9.22
N GLU A 871 4.52 -18.64 -9.62
CA GLU A 871 3.24 -18.25 -10.24
C GLU A 871 2.32 -17.45 -9.30
N TYR A 872 2.47 -17.58 -7.98
CA TYR A 872 1.72 -16.77 -7.00
C TYR A 872 2.38 -15.38 -6.88
N ILE A 873 3.68 -15.36 -6.58
CA ILE A 873 4.43 -14.12 -6.29
C ILE A 873 4.47 -13.20 -7.52
N GLN A 874 4.64 -13.74 -8.73
CA GLN A 874 4.58 -12.94 -9.95
C GLN A 874 3.12 -12.66 -10.37
N GLY A 875 2.24 -13.67 -10.26
CA GLY A 875 0.85 -13.60 -10.73
C GLY A 875 -0.03 -12.59 -9.98
N ILE A 876 0.25 -12.34 -8.69
CA ILE A 876 -0.49 -11.34 -7.90
C ILE A 876 -0.25 -9.91 -8.38
N HIS A 877 0.81 -9.67 -9.15
CA HIS A 877 1.09 -8.41 -9.87
C HIS A 877 0.59 -8.43 -11.34
N MET A 878 -0.12 -9.48 -11.77
CA MET A 878 -0.73 -9.60 -13.10
C MET A 878 -2.26 -9.45 -13.06
N LEU A 879 -2.93 -10.15 -12.13
CA LEU A 879 -4.39 -10.21 -12.08
C LEU A 879 -5.02 -8.99 -11.36
N PRO A 880 -6.20 -8.52 -11.78
CA PRO A 880 -6.97 -8.96 -12.93
C PRO A 880 -6.39 -8.37 -14.23
N LEU A 881 -6.32 -9.19 -15.29
CA LEU A 881 -5.87 -8.69 -16.59
C LEU A 881 -7.02 -7.96 -17.28
N LEU A 882 -6.82 -6.66 -17.49
CA LEU A 882 -7.79 -5.69 -17.99
C LEU A 882 -7.08 -4.69 -18.93
N PRO A 883 -7.81 -3.79 -19.62
CA PRO A 883 -7.20 -2.84 -20.57
C PRO A 883 -6.08 -1.97 -19.99
N ASN A 884 -6.08 -1.71 -18.68
CA ASN A 884 -5.00 -1.03 -17.96
C ASN A 884 -3.70 -1.85 -17.80
N SER A 885 -3.76 -3.19 -17.86
CA SER A 885 -2.58 -4.03 -17.61
C SER A 885 -1.46 -3.79 -18.63
N GLY A 886 -1.80 -3.58 -19.91
CA GLY A 886 -0.83 -3.23 -20.95
C GLY A 886 -0.29 -1.80 -20.90
N TYR A 887 -0.81 -0.96 -20.01
CA TYR A 887 -0.29 0.39 -19.75
C TYR A 887 0.77 0.38 -18.62
N THR A 888 0.56 -0.44 -17.60
CA THR A 888 1.40 -0.48 -16.38
C THR A 888 2.42 -1.61 -16.38
N ARG A 889 2.16 -2.73 -17.08
CA ARG A 889 3.12 -3.83 -17.30
C ARG A 889 3.72 -3.70 -18.70
N GLN A 890 4.79 -2.92 -18.84
CA GLN A 890 5.38 -2.62 -20.15
C GLN A 890 5.95 -3.88 -20.84
N PRO A 891 5.88 -3.99 -22.18
CA PRO A 891 6.32 -5.19 -22.91
C PRO A 891 7.76 -5.64 -22.61
N GLN A 892 8.72 -4.72 -22.42
CA GLN A 892 10.08 -5.09 -22.02
C GLN A 892 10.11 -5.74 -20.63
N PHE A 893 9.39 -5.18 -19.66
CA PHE A 893 9.32 -5.76 -18.30
C PHE A 893 8.73 -7.17 -18.35
N VAL A 894 7.61 -7.35 -19.06
CA VAL A 894 6.94 -8.66 -19.19
C VAL A 894 7.83 -9.67 -19.93
N ALA A 895 8.64 -9.25 -20.91
CA ALA A 895 9.61 -10.13 -21.57
C ALA A 895 10.75 -10.56 -20.64
N GLU A 896 11.28 -9.65 -19.82
CA GLU A 896 12.32 -9.96 -18.82
C GLU A 896 11.81 -10.88 -17.69
N GLU A 897 10.59 -10.64 -17.22
CA GLU A 897 9.87 -11.45 -16.23
C GLU A 897 9.59 -12.86 -16.77
N TRP A 898 8.96 -12.96 -17.95
CA TRP A 898 8.65 -14.24 -18.58
C TRP A 898 9.90 -15.08 -18.85
N GLN A 899 10.98 -14.45 -19.35
CA GLN A 899 12.21 -15.16 -19.64
C GLN A 899 12.89 -15.70 -18.38
N ALA A 900 12.84 -14.96 -17.26
CA ALA A 900 13.44 -15.38 -16.00
C ALA A 900 12.64 -16.47 -15.27
N MET A 901 11.31 -16.38 -15.28
CA MET A 901 10.45 -17.18 -14.39
C MET A 901 9.67 -18.29 -15.11
N PHE A 902 9.16 -18.03 -16.32
CA PHE A 902 8.06 -18.80 -16.93
C PHE A 902 8.34 -19.40 -18.32
N SER A 903 9.50 -19.10 -18.90
CA SER A 903 9.91 -19.66 -20.20
C SER A 903 10.06 -21.20 -20.14
N PRO A 904 10.05 -21.92 -21.28
CA PRO A 904 10.16 -23.38 -21.31
C PRO A 904 11.40 -23.97 -20.63
N ASN A 905 12.44 -23.16 -20.43
CA ASN A 905 13.71 -23.54 -19.80
C ASN A 905 13.92 -22.89 -18.42
N ALA A 906 12.90 -22.23 -17.86
CA ALA A 906 12.94 -21.66 -16.51
C ALA A 906 12.71 -22.75 -15.44
N SER A 907 12.85 -22.37 -14.17
CA SER A 907 12.56 -23.24 -13.01
C SER A 907 11.07 -23.52 -12.81
N THR A 908 10.19 -22.61 -13.24
CA THR A 908 8.72 -22.79 -13.20
C THR A 908 8.08 -22.50 -14.56
N PRO A 909 8.29 -23.34 -15.59
CA PRO A 909 7.70 -23.11 -16.91
C PRO A 909 6.18 -23.01 -16.86
N ALA A 910 5.57 -22.01 -17.51
CA ALA A 910 4.11 -21.80 -17.45
C ALA A 910 3.29 -23.00 -17.96
N SER A 911 3.86 -23.86 -18.80
CA SER A 911 3.25 -25.13 -19.22
C SER A 911 3.09 -26.14 -18.08
N GLY A 912 3.96 -26.10 -17.06
CA GLY A 912 3.94 -26.97 -15.87
C GLY A 912 3.18 -26.40 -14.67
N VAL A 913 2.71 -25.15 -14.72
CA VAL A 913 1.92 -24.52 -13.65
C VAL A 913 0.49 -25.07 -13.63
N ASP A 914 -0.05 -25.35 -12.45
CA ASP A 914 -1.41 -25.88 -12.27
C ASP A 914 -2.42 -24.82 -11.80
N GLY A 915 -3.71 -25.10 -12.00
CA GLY A 915 -4.83 -24.25 -11.54
C GLY A 915 -4.91 -22.88 -12.23
N GLY A 916 -5.73 -22.00 -11.66
CA GLY A 916 -6.11 -20.71 -12.27
C GLY A 916 -4.93 -19.78 -12.61
N TRP A 917 -3.82 -19.91 -11.89
CA TRP A 917 -2.58 -19.17 -12.17
C TRP A 917 -2.02 -19.45 -13.56
N LYS A 918 -2.22 -20.67 -14.10
CA LYS A 918 -1.81 -21.02 -15.47
C LYS A 918 -2.45 -20.06 -16.49
N GLY A 919 -3.75 -19.80 -16.37
CA GLY A 919 -4.47 -18.82 -17.20
C GLY A 919 -4.01 -17.39 -16.96
N VAL A 920 -3.69 -16.99 -15.73
CA VAL A 920 -3.13 -15.66 -15.43
C VAL A 920 -1.80 -15.45 -16.17
N LEU A 921 -0.90 -16.44 -16.14
CA LEU A 921 0.37 -16.40 -16.86
C LEU A 921 0.18 -16.33 -18.39
N PHE A 922 -0.65 -17.20 -18.97
CA PHE A 922 -0.89 -17.18 -20.41
C PHE A 922 -1.69 -15.95 -20.88
N ALA A 923 -2.46 -15.28 -20.02
CA ALA A 923 -3.06 -13.98 -20.30
C ALA A 923 -2.02 -12.85 -20.25
N ASN A 924 -1.10 -12.85 -19.27
CA ASN A 924 0.03 -11.89 -19.19
C ASN A 924 0.94 -11.99 -20.42
N LEU A 925 1.16 -13.22 -20.92
CA LEU A 925 1.90 -13.47 -22.15
C LEU A 925 1.33 -12.71 -23.36
N ALA A 926 0.04 -12.35 -23.39
CA ALA A 926 -0.56 -11.61 -24.49
C ALA A 926 0.06 -10.22 -24.73
N LEU A 927 0.71 -9.64 -23.71
CA LEU A 927 1.40 -8.35 -23.79
C LEU A 927 2.68 -8.38 -24.63
N ILE A 928 3.25 -9.56 -24.87
CA ILE A 928 4.50 -9.76 -25.64
C ILE A 928 4.37 -10.78 -26.77
N ASN A 929 3.47 -11.76 -26.61
CA ASN A 929 3.17 -12.80 -27.60
C ASN A 929 1.65 -13.11 -27.56
N PRO A 930 0.82 -12.24 -28.15
CA PRO A 930 -0.63 -12.45 -28.20
C PRO A 930 -1.02 -13.71 -28.97
N ARG A 931 -0.17 -14.22 -29.88
CA ARG A 931 -0.45 -15.46 -30.59
C ARG A 931 -0.36 -16.68 -29.68
N ALA A 932 0.70 -16.81 -28.89
CA ALA A 932 0.84 -17.92 -27.94
C ALA A 932 -0.24 -17.89 -26.85
N SER A 933 -0.69 -16.70 -26.44
CA SER A 933 -1.86 -16.54 -25.57
C SER A 933 -3.15 -17.04 -26.24
N TRP A 934 -3.41 -16.62 -27.48
CA TRP A 934 -4.54 -17.08 -28.28
C TRP A 934 -4.56 -18.60 -28.45
N ASP A 935 -3.43 -19.19 -28.87
CA ASP A 935 -3.29 -20.64 -29.07
C ASP A 935 -3.37 -21.46 -27.77
N PHE A 936 -3.17 -20.84 -26.60
CA PHE A 936 -3.49 -21.45 -25.31
C PHE A 936 -5.00 -21.46 -25.05
N PHE A 937 -5.69 -20.32 -25.17
CA PHE A 937 -7.10 -20.23 -24.82
C PHE A 937 -8.08 -20.81 -25.87
N VAL A 938 -7.69 -20.94 -27.14
CA VAL A 938 -8.60 -21.39 -28.23
C VAL A 938 -8.75 -22.93 -28.31
N GLN A 939 -8.06 -23.69 -27.47
CA GLN A 939 -7.98 -25.16 -27.54
C GLN A 939 -9.34 -25.86 -27.34
N HIS A 940 -9.64 -26.87 -28.15
CA HIS A 940 -10.93 -27.57 -28.08
C HIS A 940 -11.14 -28.33 -26.75
N LYS A 941 -10.08 -28.96 -26.21
CA LYS A 941 -10.13 -29.72 -24.94
C LYS A 941 -9.50 -28.91 -23.80
N PHE A 942 -9.96 -27.66 -23.63
CA PHE A 942 -9.45 -26.76 -22.60
C PHE A 942 -9.93 -27.17 -21.20
N ASP A 943 -9.02 -27.21 -20.23
CA ASP A 943 -9.33 -27.45 -18.83
C ASP A 943 -9.69 -26.14 -18.11
N TYR A 944 -10.96 -26.00 -17.70
CA TYR A 944 -11.45 -24.82 -16.99
C TYR A 944 -10.88 -24.65 -15.57
N SER A 945 -10.16 -25.65 -15.02
CA SER A 945 -9.36 -25.47 -13.80
C SER A 945 -8.22 -24.45 -13.99
N TRP A 946 -7.82 -24.19 -15.25
CA TRP A 946 -6.78 -23.21 -15.60
C TRP A 946 -7.27 -21.76 -15.65
N ILE A 947 -8.56 -21.48 -15.41
CA ILE A 947 -9.10 -20.13 -15.33
C ILE A 947 -9.24 -19.71 -13.86
N ASP A 948 -8.69 -18.55 -13.51
CA ASP A 948 -8.88 -17.94 -12.18
C ASP A 948 -10.37 -17.67 -11.87
N GLY A 949 -10.74 -17.74 -10.59
CA GLY A 949 -12.10 -17.53 -10.12
C GLY A 949 -12.68 -16.13 -10.43
N GLY A 950 -11.82 -15.12 -10.67
CA GLY A 950 -12.17 -13.77 -11.12
C GLY A 950 -12.03 -13.53 -12.63
N ALA A 951 -11.81 -14.56 -13.44
CA ALA A 951 -11.61 -14.45 -14.89
C ALA A 951 -12.64 -15.26 -15.71
N SER A 952 -12.66 -15.03 -17.03
CA SER A 952 -13.37 -15.87 -18.00
C SER A 952 -12.48 -16.17 -19.21
N ARG A 953 -12.63 -17.37 -19.77
CA ARG A 953 -11.90 -17.82 -20.96
C ARG A 953 -12.24 -16.96 -22.17
N THR A 954 -13.51 -16.58 -22.28
CA THR A 954 -14.02 -15.66 -23.32
C THR A 954 -13.34 -14.30 -23.27
N TRP A 955 -13.12 -13.72 -22.08
CA TRP A 955 -12.39 -12.45 -21.96
C TRP A 955 -10.92 -12.62 -22.37
N TYR A 956 -10.22 -13.64 -21.87
CA TYR A 956 -8.81 -13.84 -22.23
C TYR A 956 -8.60 -14.13 -23.72
N LEU A 957 -9.55 -14.81 -24.38
CA LEU A 957 -9.60 -14.91 -25.85
C LEU A 957 -9.73 -13.53 -26.52
N ALA A 958 -10.72 -12.73 -26.12
CA ALA A 958 -10.94 -11.40 -26.69
C ALA A 958 -9.74 -10.46 -26.47
N TYR A 959 -9.11 -10.54 -25.30
CA TYR A 959 -7.91 -9.80 -24.93
C TYR A 959 -6.71 -10.18 -25.82
N ALA A 960 -6.41 -11.46 -25.97
CA ALA A 960 -5.37 -11.95 -26.87
C ALA A 960 -5.67 -11.60 -28.34
N ALA A 961 -6.92 -11.71 -28.78
CA ALA A 961 -7.35 -11.34 -30.14
C ALA A 961 -7.14 -9.86 -30.43
N GLY A 962 -7.59 -8.95 -29.55
CA GLY A 962 -7.41 -7.50 -29.73
C GLY A 962 -5.94 -7.06 -29.68
N LEU A 963 -5.15 -7.70 -28.81
CA LEU A 963 -3.69 -7.53 -28.80
C LEU A 963 -3.00 -8.14 -30.03
N GLY A 964 -3.70 -8.93 -30.86
CA GLY A 964 -3.30 -9.31 -32.21
C GLY A 964 -2.95 -10.78 -32.41
N GLY A 965 -3.54 -11.68 -31.61
CA GLY A 965 -3.25 -13.11 -31.66
C GLY A 965 -4.10 -13.93 -32.65
N ALA A 966 -5.29 -13.46 -33.02
CA ALA A 966 -6.34 -14.29 -33.65
C ALA A 966 -6.37 -14.26 -35.19
#